data_AF-A0A9E3BNI2-F1
#
_entry.id   AF-A0A9E3BNI2-F1
#
_cell.length_a   1.000
_cell.length_b   1.000
_cell.length_c   1.000
_cell.angle_alpha   90.00
_cell.angle_beta   90.00
_cell.angle_gamma   90.00
#
_symmetry.space_group_name_H-M   'P 1'
#
loop_
_entity.id
_entity.type
_entity.pdbx_description
1 polymer ?
#
loop_
_entity_poly.entity_id
_entity_poly.type
_entity_poly.pdbx_seq_one_letter_code
_entity_poly.pdbx_strand_id
1 'polypeptide(L)'
;MPSFEQMRDRLPSLYRPEDDDASGDSLPLAPEDVLEIASDPPRTPSFTMAGGAVVATLDAPARVRRVRLAPGRAPGTGCALEIYRMEGTLPRQKPAVAVGVRGGVAELTVPFDDTRFGIRLRRPGLIAMLLRAFGETVDEADREATGVLQSHWFGYADRVLLSPVFFRGRELRGLAMPRQEVETDVLAPAAVAARLRAGADPLAAYLRAQLSPATLQLLEAAPGEGPVPDTLQLALAEELDRLAHGPLLYTEERFAEVELSDAALAAVADPPTGPELRTLNRALLSEAFAGGVAPTALDSVYVRDLARMGSLLTTAPWTEPAAERETVEEFRQRVARLTALYRNGLGTPSALRSMVEAQLLVDRVRPAEQRDRGLGVEEIVPLGARSVAVQADGEPTDRVGPLMRWTLNNGGIGPARPTLYVQGVAPEGDRVAATDRPLVELYAAGDARPRLGIAYDATLAPDQTLRLRPAFASWLAREDGVLRADSLPTGDAPADPTAPGPWTAFPEPPDGPPASAATVLRQAHDRTLWAAFATDDGAELWRFDGREWAAALTGLPAVHALDEDGADLLVGTDEGLLRVGLYPATGTEFTSHAVAAAGTDPVYALHRLADGRLLVATGAGVVALAPGDTAAPFVLDASTGTAVPVYAVSRDAGGTLYFGSRLGVFQHHPADGYTYWYAGGEHSDQVSEWRRLQPEKAGDPPDAPAGAEVFLPPVRCVHRGRDASLWLGTEAGIARYVARAVRGPTYTTLLEAFPDLTTGPVHRIREDERGEVWFCTDRGLFRYDGRDWWQHQDDTWVQLGRADSLYDGEPRPRPAYRWRRASKRWQTWDERGAVWVDVPAGTPRSTAEPAVHDVAWTDTVAADLGGWDGSTFTRTGAADPERLAMRHKPAEDRVVGGGIPALPRIPEGNSTWRYLSLEGDDPELPPDRPSWTVEGRLLPPPQREAPYPGRYDATAPPAGYFDQVVYAFPPAARVWFGWEERRPLTALVRLRERFAGESLDPVVVDRVWQGIQQVRPAGVRVLLALGETIVRGKQDAAPQ
;
A
#
# COMPACT_ATOMS: atom_id res chain seq x y z
N MET A 1 17.67 13.45 -22.38
CA MET A 1 18.89 14.28 -22.55
C MET A 1 19.28 14.82 -21.19
N PRO A 2 20.55 14.70 -20.76
CA PRO A 2 21.05 15.28 -19.52
C PRO A 2 20.71 16.78 -19.42
N SER A 3 20.40 17.29 -18.23
CA SER A 3 19.92 18.67 -18.05
C SER A 3 20.93 19.72 -18.52
N PHE A 4 22.23 19.40 -18.47
CA PHE A 4 23.30 20.20 -19.06
C PHE A 4 23.10 20.43 -20.57
N GLU A 5 22.75 19.39 -21.34
CA GLU A 5 22.58 19.53 -22.80
C GLU A 5 21.33 20.34 -23.14
N GLN A 6 20.26 20.20 -22.36
CA GLN A 6 19.04 21.00 -22.53
C GLN A 6 19.28 22.49 -22.19
N MET A 7 20.08 22.78 -21.16
CA MET A 7 20.43 24.16 -20.79
C MET A 7 21.39 24.80 -21.80
N ARG A 8 22.38 24.04 -22.29
CA ARG A 8 23.27 24.44 -23.38
C ARG A 8 22.47 24.90 -24.60
N ASP A 9 21.48 24.12 -25.01
CA ASP A 9 20.72 24.36 -26.23
C ASP A 9 19.69 25.51 -26.07
N ARG A 10 19.31 25.86 -24.83
CA ARG A 10 18.32 26.90 -24.51
C ARG A 10 18.92 28.28 -24.19
N LEU A 11 20.23 28.40 -23.98
CA LEU A 11 20.91 29.65 -23.62
C LEU A 11 22.03 30.07 -24.61
N PRO A 12 21.76 30.13 -25.94
CA PRO A 12 22.79 30.44 -26.94
C PRO A 12 23.36 31.88 -26.84
N SER A 13 22.72 32.77 -26.08
CA SER A 13 23.21 34.13 -25.82
C SER A 13 24.24 34.22 -24.68
N LEU A 14 24.30 33.22 -23.81
CA LEU A 14 25.10 33.19 -22.57
C LEU A 14 26.21 32.15 -22.58
N TYR A 15 26.12 31.15 -23.45
CA TYR A 15 27.12 30.09 -23.60
C TYR A 15 27.49 29.89 -25.07
N ARG A 16 28.74 30.17 -25.42
CA ARG A 16 29.36 29.92 -26.72
C ARG A 16 30.37 28.79 -26.56
N PRO A 17 30.07 27.57 -27.05
CA PRO A 17 30.96 26.42 -26.86
C PRO A 17 32.41 26.66 -27.32
N GLU A 18 32.59 27.44 -28.38
CA GLU A 18 33.91 27.72 -28.96
C GLU A 18 34.76 28.69 -28.12
N ASP A 19 34.12 29.56 -27.33
CA ASP A 19 34.78 30.60 -26.54
C ASP A 19 34.83 30.21 -25.05
N ASP A 20 33.73 29.68 -24.50
CA ASP A 20 33.58 29.41 -23.06
C ASP A 20 34.28 28.12 -22.61
N ASP A 21 34.36 27.11 -23.47
CA ASP A 21 35.13 25.89 -23.16
C ASP A 21 36.65 26.11 -23.33
N ALA A 22 37.05 27.14 -24.10
CA ALA A 22 38.44 27.48 -24.41
C ALA A 22 39.03 28.64 -23.56
N SER A 23 38.27 29.18 -22.60
CA SER A 23 38.62 30.41 -21.87
C SER A 23 39.45 30.23 -20.58
N GLY A 24 39.58 29.02 -20.03
CA GLY A 24 40.24 28.81 -18.73
C GLY A 24 41.75 28.51 -18.77
N ASP A 25 42.41 28.44 -17.62
CA ASP A 25 43.87 28.31 -17.53
C ASP A 25 44.41 26.99 -18.13
N SER A 26 45.56 27.06 -18.80
CA SER A 26 46.29 25.87 -19.28
C SER A 26 46.92 25.14 -18.11
N LEU A 27 46.61 23.86 -17.97
CA LEU A 27 47.24 22.97 -17.02
C LEU A 27 48.51 22.35 -17.62
N PRO A 28 49.57 22.15 -16.81
CA PRO A 28 50.77 21.48 -17.28
C PRO A 28 50.45 20.02 -17.65
N LEU A 29 50.82 19.63 -18.87
CA LEU A 29 50.69 18.27 -19.39
C LEU A 29 52.03 17.87 -19.99
N ALA A 30 52.65 16.80 -19.49
CA ALA A 30 53.90 16.26 -20.01
C ALA A 30 53.64 15.07 -20.97
N PRO A 31 54.59 14.72 -21.86
CA PRO A 31 54.46 13.58 -22.76
C PRO A 31 54.12 12.27 -22.07
N GLU A 32 54.72 12.01 -20.91
CA GLU A 32 54.47 10.83 -20.07
C GLU A 32 53.07 10.78 -19.45
N ASP A 33 52.36 11.90 -19.41
CA ASP A 33 51.01 11.96 -18.86
C ASP A 33 49.94 11.49 -19.85
N VAL A 34 50.28 11.32 -21.14
CA VAL A 34 49.39 10.77 -22.17
C VAL A 34 49.69 9.28 -22.34
N LEU A 35 48.83 8.43 -21.78
CA LEU A 35 49.04 6.99 -21.75
C LEU A 35 48.63 6.30 -23.05
N GLU A 36 47.61 6.81 -23.73
CA GLU A 36 47.05 6.15 -24.91
C GLU A 36 46.38 7.16 -25.84
N ILE A 37 46.54 6.95 -27.16
CA ILE A 37 45.71 7.55 -28.20
C ILE A 37 45.07 6.41 -28.99
N ALA A 38 43.78 6.19 -28.81
CA ALA A 38 43.04 5.21 -29.58
C ALA A 38 42.65 5.82 -30.93
N SER A 39 43.16 5.23 -32.01
CA SER A 39 42.87 5.61 -33.39
C SER A 39 42.31 4.46 -34.21
N ASP A 40 41.65 4.78 -35.32
CA ASP A 40 41.14 3.81 -36.31
C ASP A 40 41.72 4.12 -37.71
N PRO A 41 42.57 3.24 -38.29
CA PRO A 41 43.12 2.02 -37.67
C PRO A 41 44.05 2.33 -36.49
N PRO A 42 44.35 1.36 -35.61
CA PRO A 42 45.21 1.57 -34.43
C PRO A 42 46.63 1.98 -34.85
N ARG A 43 47.15 3.05 -34.22
CA ARG A 43 48.48 3.61 -34.48
C ARG A 43 49.26 3.77 -33.18
N THR A 44 50.58 3.73 -33.28
CA THR A 44 51.46 3.94 -32.13
C THR A 44 51.94 5.39 -32.11
N PRO A 45 51.49 6.21 -31.15
CA PRO A 45 51.92 7.60 -31.05
C PRO A 45 53.33 7.71 -30.45
N SER A 46 54.07 8.71 -30.89
CA SER A 46 55.25 9.24 -30.20
C SER A 46 54.97 10.67 -29.72
N PHE A 47 55.47 11.02 -28.54
CA PHE A 47 55.14 12.28 -27.88
C PHE A 47 56.38 13.14 -27.69
N THR A 48 56.26 14.43 -28.01
CA THR A 48 57.30 15.44 -27.79
C THR A 48 56.68 16.71 -27.21
N MET A 49 57.49 17.62 -26.70
CA MET A 49 57.01 18.95 -26.29
C MET A 49 57.38 20.00 -27.33
N ALA A 50 56.39 20.79 -27.76
CA ALA A 50 56.65 21.99 -28.56
C ALA A 50 55.58 23.06 -28.28
N GLY A 51 56.02 24.31 -28.11
CA GLY A 51 55.11 25.45 -27.91
C GLY A 51 54.18 25.30 -26.70
N GLY A 52 54.58 24.61 -25.63
CA GLY A 52 53.75 24.38 -24.44
C GLY A 52 52.57 23.41 -24.67
N ALA A 53 52.62 22.56 -25.69
CA ALA A 53 51.68 21.46 -25.91
C ALA A 53 52.45 20.13 -26.04
N VAL A 54 51.79 19.03 -25.69
CA VAL A 54 52.28 17.68 -26.00
C VAL A 54 51.96 17.39 -27.46
N VAL A 55 52.97 17.29 -28.31
CA VAL A 55 52.82 16.98 -29.72
C VAL A 55 52.85 15.47 -29.92
N ALA A 56 51.71 14.91 -30.28
CA ALA A 56 51.56 13.52 -30.68
C ALA A 56 51.86 13.37 -32.18
N THR A 57 52.73 12.44 -32.53
CA THR A 57 53.06 12.08 -33.92
C THR A 57 52.77 10.60 -34.14
N LEU A 58 51.86 10.30 -35.05
CA LEU A 58 51.48 8.94 -35.45
C LEU A 58 52.40 8.47 -36.60
N ASP A 59 52.62 7.16 -36.69
CA ASP A 59 53.39 6.50 -37.75
C ASP A 59 52.76 6.65 -39.15
N ALA A 60 51.44 6.82 -39.22
CA ALA A 60 50.68 7.12 -40.43
C ALA A 60 49.33 7.79 -40.07
N PRO A 61 48.63 8.42 -41.04
CA PRO A 61 47.35 9.09 -40.76
C PRO A 61 46.31 8.10 -40.22
N ALA A 62 45.62 8.46 -39.13
CA ALA A 62 44.52 7.68 -38.56
C ALA A 62 43.51 8.58 -37.84
N ARG A 63 42.29 8.05 -37.66
CA ARG A 63 41.19 8.78 -37.00
C ARG A 63 41.29 8.65 -35.49
N VAL A 64 41.63 9.71 -34.78
CA VAL A 64 41.69 9.69 -33.31
C VAL A 64 40.28 9.75 -32.74
N ARG A 65 39.95 8.81 -31.84
CA ARG A 65 38.64 8.73 -31.17
C ARG A 65 38.71 8.90 -29.66
N ARG A 66 39.84 8.57 -29.04
CA ARG A 66 39.99 8.65 -27.57
C ARG A 66 41.43 8.97 -27.19
N VAL A 67 41.59 9.76 -26.14
CA VAL A 67 42.88 10.02 -25.49
C VAL A 67 42.76 9.68 -24.00
N ARG A 68 43.68 8.87 -23.48
CA ARG A 68 43.74 8.49 -22.07
C ARG A 68 44.92 9.15 -21.38
N LEU A 69 44.66 9.75 -20.22
CA LEU A 69 45.66 10.43 -19.40
C LEU A 69 46.02 9.61 -18.16
N ALA A 70 47.17 9.91 -17.57
CA ALA A 70 47.64 9.30 -16.34
C ALA A 70 46.69 9.59 -15.15
N PRO A 71 46.52 8.63 -14.22
CA PRO A 71 45.69 8.82 -13.03
C PRO A 71 46.11 10.06 -12.22
N GLY A 72 45.15 10.87 -11.80
CA GLY A 72 45.40 12.07 -10.98
C GLY A 72 45.78 13.34 -11.75
N ARG A 73 46.03 13.29 -13.07
CA ARG A 73 46.29 14.49 -13.89
C ARG A 73 45.05 15.29 -14.28
N ALA A 74 43.89 14.64 -14.28
CA ALA A 74 42.57 15.27 -14.38
C ALA A 74 41.65 14.73 -13.25
N PRO A 75 41.88 15.12 -11.98
CA PRO A 75 41.30 14.45 -10.82
C PRO A 75 39.83 14.80 -10.52
N GLY A 76 39.15 15.60 -11.35
CA GLY A 76 37.74 15.98 -11.11
C GLY A 76 36.94 16.28 -12.39
N THR A 77 35.61 16.41 -12.26
CA THR A 77 34.66 16.82 -13.31
C THR A 77 34.84 18.29 -13.66
N GLY A 78 35.92 18.62 -14.37
CA GLY A 78 36.23 20.02 -14.68
C GLY A 78 37.55 20.23 -15.41
N CYS A 79 37.94 19.34 -16.31
CA CYS A 79 39.08 19.55 -17.19
C CYS A 79 38.66 19.23 -18.64
N ALA A 80 39.16 20.02 -19.59
CA ALA A 80 38.97 19.80 -21.02
C ALA A 80 40.32 19.53 -21.70
N LEU A 81 40.35 18.54 -22.58
CA LEU A 81 41.45 18.22 -23.46
C LEU A 81 41.23 18.93 -24.80
N GLU A 82 42.19 19.75 -25.20
CA GLU A 82 42.19 20.46 -26.48
C GLU A 82 43.22 19.87 -27.43
N ILE A 83 42.82 19.65 -28.68
CA ILE A 83 43.64 19.11 -29.75
C ILE A 83 43.80 20.16 -30.84
N TYR A 84 45.05 20.41 -31.24
CA TYR A 84 45.46 21.47 -32.15
C TYR A 84 46.11 20.90 -33.40
N ARG A 85 45.79 21.45 -34.57
CA ARG A 85 46.58 21.22 -35.78
C ARG A 85 47.94 21.92 -35.67
N MET A 86 48.98 21.30 -36.20
CA MET A 86 50.34 21.87 -36.20
C MET A 86 50.54 22.82 -37.39
N GLU A 87 51.26 23.91 -37.16
CA GLU A 87 51.76 24.83 -38.18
C GLU A 87 53.29 24.92 -38.04
N GLY A 88 54.00 24.15 -38.86
CA GLY A 88 55.43 23.91 -38.70
C GLY A 88 55.72 23.13 -37.41
N THR A 89 56.47 23.73 -36.48
CA THR A 89 56.84 23.11 -35.20
C THR A 89 55.95 23.53 -34.02
N LEU A 90 54.97 24.41 -34.23
CA LEU A 90 54.10 24.95 -33.18
C LEU A 90 52.63 24.58 -33.43
N PRO A 91 51.82 24.38 -32.36
CA PRO A 91 50.38 24.23 -32.51
C PRO A 91 49.74 25.55 -32.94
N ARG A 92 48.69 25.49 -33.77
CA ARG A 92 47.89 26.67 -34.15
C ARG A 92 47.29 27.36 -32.92
N GLN A 93 46.94 28.64 -33.05
CA GLN A 93 46.35 29.39 -31.94
C GLN A 93 44.96 28.90 -31.51
N LYS A 94 44.14 28.39 -32.45
CA LYS A 94 42.81 27.85 -32.14
C LYS A 94 42.83 26.32 -32.09
N PRO A 95 42.19 25.70 -31.09
CA PRO A 95 42.03 24.25 -31.05
C PRO A 95 41.11 23.79 -32.17
N ALA A 96 41.39 22.61 -32.72
CA ALA A 96 40.54 21.94 -33.69
C ALA A 96 39.45 21.09 -33.01
N VAL A 97 39.72 20.59 -31.81
CA VAL A 97 38.75 19.85 -30.97
C VAL A 97 38.99 20.23 -29.51
N ALA A 98 37.91 20.43 -28.75
CA ALA A 98 37.94 20.58 -27.30
C ALA A 98 36.92 19.60 -26.70
N VAL A 99 37.33 18.79 -25.72
CA VAL A 99 36.46 17.76 -25.14
C VAL A 99 36.70 17.57 -23.65
N GLY A 100 35.64 17.35 -22.88
CA GLY A 100 35.74 17.12 -21.43
C GLY A 100 36.43 15.79 -21.10
N VAL A 101 37.26 15.78 -20.07
CA VAL A 101 37.90 14.58 -19.52
C VAL A 101 37.05 14.02 -18.38
N ARG A 102 36.65 12.74 -18.45
CA ARG A 102 35.92 12.03 -17.38
C ARG A 102 36.74 10.81 -16.95
N GLY A 103 37.04 10.69 -15.65
CA GLY A 103 37.83 9.57 -15.13
C GLY A 103 39.21 9.40 -15.79
N GLY A 104 39.82 10.50 -16.25
CA GLY A 104 41.10 10.48 -16.99
C GLY A 104 41.00 10.12 -18.47
N VAL A 105 39.79 10.00 -19.03
CA VAL A 105 39.55 9.66 -20.44
C VAL A 105 38.83 10.80 -21.16
N ALA A 106 39.34 11.18 -22.33
CA ALA A 106 38.71 12.10 -23.28
C ALA A 106 38.20 11.32 -24.50
N GLU A 107 36.87 11.20 -24.66
CA GLU A 107 36.25 10.57 -25.83
C GLU A 107 35.79 11.64 -26.83
N LEU A 108 36.35 11.65 -28.04
CA LEU A 108 36.02 12.63 -29.06
C LEU A 108 34.68 12.28 -29.72
N THR A 109 33.72 13.19 -29.64
CA THR A 109 32.42 13.08 -30.32
C THR A 109 32.53 13.17 -31.84
N VAL A 110 33.55 13.87 -32.34
CA VAL A 110 33.91 13.94 -33.77
C VAL A 110 35.35 13.45 -33.93
N PRO A 111 35.61 12.42 -34.77
CA PRO A 111 36.97 11.92 -34.96
C PRO A 111 37.89 12.99 -35.52
N PHE A 112 39.13 13.05 -35.02
CA PHE A 112 40.14 13.99 -35.49
C PHE A 112 41.19 13.28 -36.35
N ASP A 113 41.36 13.72 -37.59
CA ASP A 113 42.20 13.07 -38.59
C ASP A 113 43.47 13.91 -38.84
N ASP A 114 44.61 13.52 -38.28
CA ASP A 114 45.92 14.11 -38.56
C ASP A 114 47.06 13.14 -38.20
N THR A 115 48.25 13.35 -38.78
CA THR A 115 49.48 12.59 -38.44
C THR A 115 50.25 13.21 -37.29
N ARG A 116 50.12 14.54 -37.12
CA ARG A 116 50.87 15.28 -36.09
C ARG A 116 50.03 16.41 -35.53
N PHE A 117 49.77 16.38 -34.23
CA PHE A 117 48.88 17.33 -33.56
C PHE A 117 49.31 17.63 -32.13
N GLY A 118 48.99 18.82 -31.66
CA GLY A 118 49.27 19.26 -30.29
C GLY A 118 48.11 18.95 -29.36
N ILE A 119 48.40 18.59 -28.12
CA ILE A 119 47.44 18.30 -27.06
C ILE A 119 47.73 19.21 -25.88
N ARG A 120 46.70 19.89 -25.36
CA ARG A 120 46.76 20.66 -24.12
C ARG A 120 45.62 20.25 -23.20
N LEU A 121 45.86 20.36 -21.90
CA LEU A 121 44.83 20.20 -20.88
C LEU A 121 44.49 21.58 -20.33
N ARG A 122 43.21 21.93 -20.22
CA ARG A 122 42.77 23.21 -19.66
C ARG A 122 41.67 23.03 -18.62
N ARG A 123 41.54 24.00 -17.72
CA ARG A 123 40.33 24.16 -16.91
C ARG A 123 39.25 24.81 -17.77
N PRO A 124 37.99 24.36 -17.71
CA PRO A 124 36.88 25.01 -18.40
C PRO A 124 36.64 26.41 -17.84
N GLY A 125 36.05 27.30 -18.66
CA GLY A 125 35.67 28.63 -18.23
C GLY A 125 34.66 28.63 -17.08
N LEU A 126 34.60 29.75 -16.34
CA LEU A 126 33.78 29.89 -15.14
C LEU A 126 32.28 29.61 -15.41
N ILE A 127 31.78 30.01 -16.58
CA ILE A 127 30.39 29.79 -17.02
C ILE A 127 30.11 28.30 -17.31
N ALA A 128 31.05 27.61 -17.98
CA ALA A 128 30.93 26.18 -18.28
C ALA A 128 30.92 25.32 -17.01
N MET A 129 31.75 25.68 -16.02
CA MET A 129 31.75 25.05 -14.69
C MET A 129 30.42 25.26 -13.97
N LEU A 130 29.87 26.47 -14.02
CA LEU A 130 28.63 26.82 -13.33
C LEU A 130 27.42 26.07 -13.92
N LEU A 131 27.30 26.03 -15.25
CA LEU A 131 26.20 25.34 -15.93
C LEU A 131 26.27 23.82 -15.77
N ARG A 132 27.49 23.25 -15.75
CA ARG A 132 27.65 21.80 -15.57
C ARG A 132 27.41 21.38 -14.12
N ALA A 133 27.91 22.13 -13.14
CA ALA A 133 27.60 21.88 -11.73
C ALA A 133 26.11 22.02 -11.46
N PHE A 134 25.45 23.04 -12.04
CA PHE A 134 24.01 23.20 -11.92
C PHE A 134 23.23 22.08 -12.60
N GLY A 135 23.62 21.65 -13.81
CA GLY A 135 23.00 20.52 -14.49
C GLY A 135 23.16 19.20 -13.75
N GLU A 136 24.35 18.92 -13.20
CA GLU A 136 24.59 17.73 -12.38
C GLU A 136 23.80 17.78 -11.07
N THR A 137 23.71 18.94 -10.41
CA THR A 137 22.90 19.13 -9.20
C THR A 137 21.40 18.97 -9.49
N VAL A 138 20.93 19.45 -10.65
CA VAL A 138 19.54 19.26 -11.09
C VAL A 138 19.27 17.80 -11.42
N ASP A 139 20.16 17.10 -12.12
CA ASP A 139 20.01 15.67 -12.45
C ASP A 139 20.15 14.77 -11.20
N GLU A 140 20.93 15.18 -10.21
CA GLU A 140 21.03 14.54 -8.88
C GLU A 140 19.77 14.80 -8.06
N ALA A 141 19.32 16.06 -7.99
CA ALA A 141 18.11 16.46 -7.28
C ALA A 141 16.85 15.85 -7.92
N ASP A 142 16.79 15.69 -9.24
CA ASP A 142 15.67 15.05 -9.92
C ASP A 142 15.66 13.53 -9.69
N ARG A 143 16.83 12.88 -9.63
CA ARG A 143 16.95 11.45 -9.24
C ARG A 143 16.64 11.22 -7.77
N GLU A 144 17.15 12.06 -6.87
CA GLU A 144 16.86 11.99 -5.43
C GLU A 144 15.40 12.35 -5.17
N ALA A 145 14.86 13.42 -5.76
CA ALA A 145 13.44 13.75 -5.67
C ALA A 145 12.58 12.65 -6.27
N THR A 146 12.95 12.03 -7.39
CA THR A 146 12.23 10.89 -7.93
C THR A 146 12.31 9.67 -7.00
N GLY A 147 13.47 9.36 -6.42
CA GLY A 147 13.63 8.25 -5.47
C GLY A 147 12.87 8.49 -4.16
N VAL A 148 12.85 9.73 -3.69
CA VAL A 148 12.13 10.19 -2.50
C VAL A 148 10.61 10.21 -2.79
N LEU A 149 10.16 10.77 -3.91
CA LEU A 149 8.75 10.76 -4.37
C LEU A 149 8.23 9.35 -4.70
N GLN A 150 9.08 8.44 -5.18
CA GLN A 150 8.72 7.03 -5.37
C GLN A 150 8.65 6.28 -4.03
N SER A 151 9.47 6.65 -3.04
CA SER A 151 9.34 6.13 -1.68
C SER A 151 8.06 6.64 -1.00
N HIS A 152 7.68 7.90 -1.24
CA HIS A 152 6.45 8.56 -0.77
C HIS A 152 5.15 7.92 -1.32
N TRP A 153 5.24 7.11 -2.40
CA TRP A 153 4.09 6.48 -3.05
C TRP A 153 3.56 5.27 -2.27
N PHE A 154 4.43 4.47 -1.63
CA PHE A 154 4.02 3.31 -0.87
C PHE A 154 3.77 3.73 0.59
N GLY A 155 2.52 3.59 1.07
CA GLY A 155 2.07 4.05 2.40
C GLY A 155 2.86 3.56 3.62
N TYR A 156 3.83 2.65 3.43
CA TYR A 156 4.78 2.26 4.46
C TYR A 156 5.91 3.28 4.69
N ALA A 157 6.40 4.01 3.68
CA ALA A 157 7.61 4.81 3.85
C ALA A 157 7.36 6.11 4.66
N ASP A 158 6.27 6.83 4.37
CA ASP A 158 6.11 8.20 4.86
C ASP A 158 5.58 8.34 6.26
N ARG A 159 4.67 7.45 6.65
CA ARG A 159 4.15 7.48 8.01
C ARG A 159 4.99 6.65 8.96
N VAL A 160 5.86 5.76 8.46
CA VAL A 160 6.86 5.13 9.31
C VAL A 160 7.97 6.13 9.58
N LEU A 161 8.58 6.80 8.59
CA LEU A 161 9.64 7.79 8.82
C LEU A 161 9.22 8.96 9.73
N LEU A 162 7.93 9.30 9.77
CA LEU A 162 7.37 10.38 10.59
C LEU A 162 6.52 9.89 11.79
N SER A 163 6.42 8.58 12.00
CA SER A 163 5.73 8.04 13.18
C SER A 163 6.62 8.24 14.42
N PRO A 164 6.05 8.70 15.55
CA PRO A 164 6.72 8.68 16.84
C PRO A 164 7.31 7.29 17.17
N VAL A 165 6.70 6.21 16.66
CA VAL A 165 7.15 4.82 16.85
C VAL A 165 8.47 4.53 16.10
N PHE A 166 8.71 5.13 14.94
CA PHE A 166 9.95 4.96 14.20
C PHE A 166 11.09 5.81 14.78
N PHE A 167 10.82 7.07 15.15
CA PHE A 167 11.79 7.91 15.84
C PHE A 167 12.21 7.27 17.18
N ARG A 168 11.23 6.79 17.96
CA ARG A 168 11.49 6.02 19.19
C ARG A 168 12.23 4.72 18.91
N GLY A 169 11.94 4.04 17.81
CA GLY A 169 12.65 2.83 17.37
C GLY A 169 14.12 3.09 17.00
N ARG A 170 14.47 4.27 16.49
CA ARG A 170 15.87 4.66 16.20
C ARG A 170 16.61 5.11 17.45
N GLU A 171 15.95 5.90 18.29
CA GLU A 171 16.46 6.37 19.58
C GLU A 171 16.82 5.19 20.50
N LEU A 172 15.93 4.20 20.61
CA LEU A 172 16.16 2.99 21.40
C LEU A 172 17.23 2.04 20.82
N ARG A 173 17.59 2.20 19.54
CA ARG A 173 18.64 1.43 18.84
C ARG A 173 19.98 2.17 18.74
N GLY A 174 20.09 3.38 19.29
CA GLY A 174 21.31 4.20 19.23
C GLY A 174 21.71 4.63 17.81
N LEU A 175 20.75 4.66 16.89
CA LEU A 175 20.98 5.06 15.49
C LEU A 175 20.94 6.58 15.37
N ALA A 176 21.81 7.16 14.53
CA ALA A 176 21.84 8.60 14.29
C ALA A 176 20.46 9.11 13.84
N MET A 177 19.96 10.13 14.53
CA MET A 177 18.69 10.79 14.18
C MET A 177 18.87 11.58 12.88
N PRO A 178 17.91 11.52 11.93
CA PRO A 178 17.80 12.59 10.95
C PRO A 178 17.59 13.90 11.73
N ARG A 179 18.43 14.91 11.51
CA ARG A 179 18.24 16.22 12.16
C ARG A 179 16.88 16.77 11.75
N GLN A 180 15.96 16.87 12.70
CA GLN A 180 14.77 17.69 12.58
C GLN A 180 15.23 19.11 12.92
N GLU A 181 15.35 19.99 11.93
CA GLU A 181 15.45 21.42 12.24
C GLU A 181 14.11 21.84 12.85
N VAL A 182 14.10 22.00 14.18
CA VAL A 182 12.92 22.49 14.90
C VAL A 182 12.85 24.00 14.64
N GLU A 183 12.18 24.40 13.57
CA GLU A 183 11.80 25.80 13.37
C GLU A 183 10.78 26.21 14.45
N THR A 184 11.24 26.91 15.48
CA THR A 184 10.36 27.50 16.50
C THR A 184 10.11 28.97 16.20
N ASP A 185 8.94 29.48 16.58
CA ASP A 185 8.58 30.91 16.51
C ASP A 185 9.46 31.82 17.40
N VAL A 186 10.33 31.25 18.25
CA VAL A 186 11.31 31.98 19.05
C VAL A 186 12.61 32.11 18.26
N LEU A 187 12.80 33.27 17.62
CA LEU A 187 13.92 33.54 16.69
C LEU A 187 15.27 33.75 17.40
N ALA A 188 15.24 34.22 18.66
CA ALA A 188 16.43 34.34 19.50
C ALA A 188 16.19 33.74 20.90
N PRO A 189 16.19 32.39 21.03
CA PRO A 189 15.85 31.69 22.27
C PRO A 189 16.69 32.12 23.47
N ALA A 190 17.99 32.36 23.25
CA ALA A 190 18.91 32.83 24.29
C ALA A 190 18.52 34.22 24.83
N ALA A 191 18.12 35.14 23.95
CA ALA A 191 17.74 36.50 24.35
C ALA A 191 16.39 36.50 25.10
N VAL A 192 15.41 35.73 24.61
CA VAL A 192 14.10 35.57 25.26
C VAL A 192 14.25 34.91 26.63
N ALA A 193 15.00 33.81 26.71
CA ALA A 193 15.27 33.10 27.97
C ALA A 193 16.01 34.00 28.97
N ALA A 194 17.02 34.76 28.52
CA ALA A 194 17.77 35.67 29.38
C ALA A 194 16.87 36.78 29.98
N ARG A 195 16.01 37.40 29.15
CA ARG A 195 15.09 38.45 29.61
C ARG A 195 14.01 37.92 30.55
N LEU A 196 13.41 36.77 30.24
CA LEU A 196 12.43 36.12 31.13
C LEU A 196 13.06 35.66 32.45
N ARG A 197 14.32 35.18 32.42
CA ARG A 197 15.06 34.81 33.62
C ARG A 197 15.45 36.01 34.47
N ALA A 198 15.84 37.13 33.85
CA ALA A 198 16.16 38.35 34.57
C ALA A 198 14.91 38.96 35.22
N GLY A 199 13.75 38.93 34.54
CA GLY A 199 12.49 39.48 35.03
C GLY A 199 12.60 40.97 35.39
N ALA A 200 13.49 41.70 34.72
CA ALA A 200 13.88 43.06 35.09
C ALA A 200 12.84 44.12 34.69
N ASP A 201 12.03 43.84 33.66
CA ASP A 201 10.95 44.71 33.21
C ASP A 201 9.55 44.17 33.60
N PRO A 202 8.54 45.06 33.77
CA PRO A 202 7.19 44.67 34.19
C PRO A 202 6.52 43.58 33.31
N LEU A 203 6.79 43.59 32.00
CA LEU A 203 6.27 42.58 31.08
C LEU A 203 6.97 41.24 31.29
N ALA A 204 8.30 41.20 31.35
CA ALA A 204 9.04 39.96 31.59
C ALA A 204 8.69 39.33 32.95
N ALA A 205 8.50 40.14 33.99
CA ALA A 205 8.05 39.67 35.30
C ALA A 205 6.65 39.05 35.25
N TYR A 206 5.71 39.67 34.53
CA TYR A 206 4.37 39.12 34.30
C TYR A 206 4.43 37.80 33.52
N LEU A 207 5.14 37.75 32.39
CA LEU A 207 5.25 36.56 31.56
C LEU A 207 5.90 35.40 32.32
N ARG A 208 6.98 35.66 33.08
CA ARG A 208 7.62 34.67 33.95
C ARG A 208 6.65 34.09 34.98
N ALA A 209 5.85 34.94 35.62
CA ALA A 209 4.86 34.51 36.62
C ALA A 209 3.74 33.63 36.03
N GLN A 210 3.55 33.67 34.70
CA GLN A 210 2.57 32.82 34.01
C GLN A 210 3.15 31.51 33.49
N LEU A 211 4.48 31.30 33.52
CA LEU A 211 5.10 30.06 33.05
C LEU A 211 4.80 28.89 33.98
N SER A 212 4.65 27.69 33.45
CA SER A 212 4.49 26.48 34.25
C SER A 212 5.73 26.18 35.10
N PRO A 213 5.58 25.43 36.22
CA PRO A 213 6.71 25.02 37.05
C PRO A 213 7.80 24.24 36.28
N ALA A 214 7.40 23.46 35.26
CA ALA A 214 8.32 22.71 34.41
C ALA A 214 9.17 23.64 33.53
N THR A 215 8.53 24.61 32.86
CA THR A 215 9.24 25.61 32.04
C THR A 215 10.13 26.50 32.90
N LEU A 216 9.72 26.86 34.11
CA LEU A 216 10.55 27.62 35.06
C LEU A 216 11.80 26.84 35.47
N GLN A 217 11.69 25.54 35.76
CA GLN A 217 12.85 24.70 36.06
C GLN A 217 13.83 24.63 34.89
N LEU A 218 13.31 24.44 33.66
CA LEU A 218 14.14 24.45 32.45
C LEU A 218 14.80 25.83 32.25
N LEU A 219 14.04 26.90 32.46
CA LEU A 219 14.50 28.28 32.34
C LEU A 219 15.58 28.61 33.37
N GLU A 220 15.51 28.08 34.59
CA GLU A 220 16.53 28.26 35.63
C GLU A 220 17.78 27.39 35.39
N ALA A 221 17.60 26.20 34.81
CA ALA A 221 18.68 25.26 34.53
C ALA A 221 19.51 25.62 33.28
N ALA A 222 18.98 26.42 32.36
CA ALA A 222 19.69 26.74 31.12
C ALA A 222 20.95 27.62 31.35
N PRO A 223 22.03 27.47 30.57
CA PRO A 223 23.24 28.27 30.72
C PRO A 223 22.95 29.76 30.50
N GLY A 224 23.59 30.64 31.30
CA GLY A 224 23.40 32.10 31.22
C GLY A 224 23.99 32.75 29.95
N GLU A 225 25.04 32.13 29.39
CA GLU A 225 25.61 32.47 28.08
C GLU A 225 25.82 31.18 27.29
N GLY A 226 25.21 31.08 26.10
CA GLY A 226 25.33 29.91 25.23
C GLY A 226 24.02 29.50 24.53
N PRO A 227 24.06 28.45 23.68
CA PRO A 227 22.87 27.92 23.02
C PRO A 227 21.89 27.36 24.05
N VAL A 228 20.62 27.71 23.90
CA VAL A 228 19.52 27.22 24.75
C VAL A 228 19.17 25.80 24.35
N PRO A 229 18.96 24.85 25.29
CA PRO A 229 18.52 23.51 24.95
C PRO A 229 17.19 23.51 24.19
N ASP A 230 17.06 22.67 23.16
CA ASP A 230 15.85 22.56 22.31
C ASP A 230 14.57 22.35 23.14
N THR A 231 14.67 21.63 24.26
CA THR A 231 13.57 21.40 25.19
C THR A 231 13.05 22.68 25.86
N LEU A 232 13.95 23.61 26.22
CA LEU A 232 13.55 24.92 26.75
C LEU A 232 13.01 25.83 25.64
N GLN A 233 13.60 25.77 24.45
CA GLN A 233 13.14 26.55 23.31
C GLN A 233 11.70 26.18 22.92
N LEU A 234 11.38 24.89 22.88
CA LEU A 234 10.04 24.38 22.61
C LEU A 234 9.05 24.78 23.72
N ALA A 235 9.43 24.58 24.99
CA ALA A 235 8.60 24.93 26.13
C ALA A 235 8.28 26.45 26.19
N LEU A 236 9.25 27.31 25.86
CA LEU A 236 9.02 28.76 25.79
C LEU A 236 8.10 29.13 24.62
N ALA A 237 8.23 28.47 23.47
CA ALA A 237 7.36 28.72 22.32
C ALA A 237 5.89 28.37 22.64
N GLU A 238 5.65 27.23 23.28
CA GLU A 238 4.31 26.78 23.67
C GLU A 238 3.67 27.71 24.71
N GLU A 239 4.43 28.12 25.73
CA GLU A 239 3.93 28.98 26.80
C GLU A 239 3.60 30.40 26.31
N LEU A 240 4.44 30.94 25.41
CA LEU A 240 4.18 32.24 24.78
C LEU A 240 2.97 32.18 23.84
N ASP A 241 2.78 31.09 23.08
CA ASP A 241 1.59 30.92 22.25
C ASP A 241 0.33 30.76 23.11
N ARG A 242 0.39 30.02 24.22
CA ARG A 242 -0.71 29.92 25.20
C ARG A 242 -1.08 31.29 25.76
N LEU A 243 -0.10 32.12 26.11
CA LEU A 243 -0.33 33.48 26.61
C LEU A 243 -0.95 34.39 25.55
N ALA A 244 -0.60 34.21 24.28
CA ALA A 244 -1.21 34.95 23.19
C ALA A 244 -2.70 34.63 23.01
N HIS A 245 -3.15 33.41 23.34
CA HIS A 245 -4.56 33.01 23.34
C HIS A 245 -5.34 33.51 24.58
N GLY A 246 -4.64 34.09 25.56
CA GLY A 246 -5.22 34.63 26.78
C GLY A 246 -5.92 35.99 26.60
N PRO A 247 -6.30 36.65 27.72
CA PRO A 247 -6.81 38.01 27.69
C PRO A 247 -5.77 38.99 27.12
N LEU A 248 -6.19 40.23 26.81
CA LEU A 248 -5.30 41.27 26.30
C LEU A 248 -4.07 41.42 27.20
N LEU A 249 -2.88 41.23 26.62
CA LEU A 249 -1.62 41.30 27.36
C LEU A 249 -1.24 42.73 27.72
N TYR A 250 -1.66 43.70 26.90
CA TYR A 250 -1.35 45.11 27.09
C TYR A 250 -2.02 45.71 28.33
N THR A 251 -1.20 46.36 29.14
CA THR A 251 -1.60 47.44 30.05
C THR A 251 -0.50 48.51 30.02
N GLU A 252 -0.86 49.76 30.31
CA GLU A 252 0.09 50.89 30.32
C GLU A 252 1.29 50.61 31.25
N GLU A 253 1.04 49.98 32.40
CA GLU A 253 2.09 49.58 33.35
C GLU A 253 3.00 48.45 32.84
N ARG A 254 2.45 47.45 32.11
CA ARG A 254 3.24 46.31 31.63
C ARG A 254 4.14 46.68 30.45
N PHE A 255 3.66 47.56 29.58
CA PHE A 255 4.35 47.95 28.35
C PHE A 255 5.06 49.31 28.47
N ALA A 256 5.19 49.87 29.69
CA ALA A 256 5.83 51.16 29.94
C ALA A 256 7.27 51.28 29.40
N GLU A 257 7.99 50.16 29.30
CA GLU A 257 9.38 50.09 28.83
C GLU A 257 9.50 49.46 27.43
N VAL A 258 8.39 49.29 26.71
CA VAL A 258 8.36 48.71 25.36
C VAL A 258 7.96 49.78 24.35
N GLU A 259 8.82 50.03 23.35
CA GLU A 259 8.47 50.90 22.23
C GLU A 259 7.48 50.19 21.31
N LEU A 260 6.20 50.59 21.38
CA LEU A 260 5.14 50.07 20.52
C LEU A 260 4.96 50.92 19.26
N SER A 261 4.60 50.27 18.17
CA SER A 261 4.26 50.93 16.90
C SER A 261 2.94 51.72 16.98
N ASP A 262 2.78 52.75 16.15
CA ASP A 262 1.51 53.50 16.03
C ASP A 262 0.33 52.59 15.70
N ALA A 263 0.57 51.49 14.97
CA ALA A 263 -0.42 50.48 14.63
C ALA A 263 -0.82 49.63 15.85
N ALA A 264 0.15 49.23 16.69
CA ALA A 264 -0.13 48.50 17.93
C ALA A 264 -0.88 49.38 18.93
N LEU A 265 -0.50 50.65 19.07
CA LEU A 265 -1.19 51.62 19.93
C LEU A 265 -2.63 51.87 19.49
N ALA A 266 -2.88 51.96 18.16
CA ALA A 266 -4.22 52.09 17.62
C ALA A 266 -5.08 50.83 17.89
N ALA A 267 -4.51 49.64 17.71
CA ALA A 267 -5.20 48.36 17.94
C ALA A 267 -5.48 48.07 19.42
N VAL A 268 -4.68 48.61 20.32
CA VAL A 268 -4.90 48.52 21.78
C VAL A 268 -6.00 49.47 22.26
N ALA A 269 -6.16 50.63 21.61
CA ALA A 269 -7.18 51.61 21.97
C ALA A 269 -8.62 51.11 21.71
N ASP A 270 -8.79 50.24 20.71
CA ASP A 270 -10.04 49.52 20.42
C ASP A 270 -9.72 48.02 20.21
N PRO A 271 -9.56 47.23 21.28
CA PRO A 271 -9.02 45.88 21.19
C PRO A 271 -10.00 44.95 20.46
N PRO A 272 -9.54 44.23 19.42
CA PRO A 272 -10.38 43.31 18.69
C PRO A 272 -10.79 42.11 19.56
N THR A 273 -11.83 41.39 19.16
CA THR A 273 -12.33 40.21 19.88
C THR A 273 -12.14 38.93 19.08
N GLY A 274 -12.14 37.78 19.75
CA GLY A 274 -12.00 36.48 19.08
C GLY A 274 -10.58 36.25 18.50
N PRO A 275 -10.43 35.64 17.32
CA PRO A 275 -9.14 35.27 16.75
C PRO A 275 -8.18 36.46 16.53
N GLU A 276 -8.73 37.65 16.32
CA GLU A 276 -7.98 38.88 16.09
C GLU A 276 -7.28 39.40 17.36
N LEU A 277 -7.82 39.08 18.55
CA LEU A 277 -7.18 39.39 19.84
C LEU A 277 -5.84 38.65 19.99
N ARG A 278 -5.79 37.40 19.54
CA ARG A 278 -4.55 36.61 19.53
C ARG A 278 -3.49 37.26 18.65
N THR A 279 -3.89 37.74 17.48
CA THR A 279 -2.99 38.45 16.55
C THR A 279 -2.42 39.71 17.19
N LEU A 280 -3.24 40.47 17.91
CA LEU A 280 -2.78 41.63 18.67
C LEU A 280 -1.79 41.23 19.78
N ASN A 281 -2.12 40.23 20.59
CA ASN A 281 -1.23 39.74 21.64
C ASN A 281 0.13 39.25 21.09
N ARG A 282 0.15 38.58 19.93
CA ARG A 282 1.41 38.16 19.29
C ARG A 282 2.20 39.33 18.71
N ALA A 283 1.54 40.33 18.14
CA ALA A 283 2.21 41.55 17.69
C ALA A 283 2.88 42.27 18.87
N LEU A 284 2.15 42.41 19.99
CA LEU A 284 2.69 42.99 21.23
C LEU A 284 3.88 42.21 21.78
N LEU A 285 3.84 40.87 21.77
CA LEU A 285 4.98 40.03 22.18
C LEU A 285 6.18 40.16 21.24
N SER A 286 5.95 40.27 19.94
CA SER A 286 7.03 40.43 18.96
C SER A 286 7.71 41.80 19.04
N GLU A 287 6.94 42.86 19.25
CA GLU A 287 7.48 44.21 19.50
C GLU A 287 8.20 44.28 20.85
N ALA A 288 7.65 43.62 21.88
CA ALA A 288 8.30 43.51 23.18
C ALA A 288 9.63 42.75 23.12
N PHE A 289 9.69 41.63 22.39
CA PHE A 289 10.90 40.84 22.18
C PHE A 289 11.42 41.06 20.76
N ALA A 290 11.84 42.29 20.44
CA ALA A 290 12.33 42.67 19.13
C ALA A 290 13.39 41.68 18.59
N GLY A 291 13.04 40.96 17.51
CA GLY A 291 13.90 39.94 16.89
C GLY A 291 14.03 38.61 17.68
N GLY A 292 13.41 38.50 18.86
CA GLY A 292 13.40 37.31 19.71
C GLY A 292 12.15 36.45 19.58
N VAL A 293 10.99 37.05 19.28
CA VAL A 293 9.72 36.35 19.03
C VAL A 293 9.20 36.76 17.65
N ALA A 294 8.90 35.79 16.79
CA ALA A 294 8.37 36.05 15.47
C ALA A 294 6.97 36.71 15.55
N PRO A 295 6.73 37.79 14.78
CA PRO A 295 5.40 38.38 14.68
C PRO A 295 4.42 37.34 14.13
N THR A 296 3.14 37.49 14.48
CA THR A 296 2.05 36.54 14.24
C THR A 296 2.25 35.75 12.95
N ALA A 297 2.50 34.44 13.10
CA ALA A 297 2.62 33.53 11.97
C ALA A 297 1.27 33.43 11.24
N LEU A 298 1.06 34.33 10.30
CA LEU A 298 0.61 33.94 8.98
C LEU A 298 1.83 34.12 8.05
N ASP A 299 2.47 32.99 7.74
CA ASP A 299 3.08 32.73 6.45
C ASP A 299 4.31 33.54 5.99
N SER A 300 5.31 33.93 6.77
CA SER A 300 6.38 34.81 6.19
C SER A 300 7.41 34.14 5.25
N VAL A 301 7.37 32.82 5.06
CA VAL A 301 8.01 32.14 3.90
C VAL A 301 6.94 31.63 2.91
N TYR A 302 5.80 31.18 3.44
CA TYR A 302 4.67 30.67 2.65
C TYR A 302 3.76 31.75 2.01
N VAL A 303 3.83 33.04 2.36
CA VAL A 303 3.03 34.16 1.76
C VAL A 303 3.74 34.78 0.58
N ARG A 304 5.08 34.85 0.61
CA ARG A 304 5.84 35.05 -0.64
C ARG A 304 5.63 33.87 -1.58
N ASP A 305 5.49 32.67 -1.01
CA ASP A 305 4.96 31.53 -1.76
C ASP A 305 3.44 31.55 -1.96
N LEU A 306 2.58 32.32 -1.29
CA LEU A 306 1.14 32.46 -1.64
C LEU A 306 0.94 33.48 -2.75
N ALA A 307 1.82 34.46 -2.91
CA ALA A 307 1.86 35.28 -4.11
C ALA A 307 2.37 34.46 -5.31
N ARG A 308 3.37 33.58 -5.10
CA ARG A 308 3.84 32.60 -6.10
C ARG A 308 2.84 31.45 -6.35
N MET A 309 2.19 30.91 -5.32
CA MET A 309 1.18 29.83 -5.36
C MET A 309 -0.15 30.38 -5.84
N GLY A 310 -0.52 31.61 -5.45
CA GLY A 310 -1.63 32.36 -6.04
C GLY A 310 -1.39 32.67 -7.53
N SER A 311 -0.13 32.91 -7.92
CA SER A 311 0.25 32.99 -9.34
C SER A 311 0.35 31.63 -10.05
N LEU A 312 0.58 30.53 -9.32
CA LEU A 312 0.55 29.16 -9.84
C LEU A 312 -0.88 28.61 -9.95
N LEU A 313 -1.78 29.08 -9.09
CA LEU A 313 -3.15 28.59 -9.06
C LEU A 313 -3.87 29.02 -10.33
N THR A 314 -3.69 30.25 -10.85
CA THR A 314 -4.39 30.78 -12.06
C THR A 314 -5.80 30.17 -12.24
N THR A 315 -6.53 29.96 -11.14
CA THR A 315 -7.67 29.05 -11.18
C THR A 315 -8.90 29.90 -11.35
N ALA A 316 -9.39 29.99 -12.58
CA ALA A 316 -10.66 30.65 -12.82
C ALA A 316 -11.80 29.84 -12.16
N PRO A 317 -12.86 30.52 -11.67
CA PRO A 317 -14.11 29.86 -11.33
C PRO A 317 -14.61 29.07 -12.54
N TRP A 318 -15.17 27.89 -12.31
CA TRP A 318 -15.63 27.08 -13.43
C TRP A 318 -16.89 27.66 -14.05
N THR A 319 -16.83 27.91 -15.36
CA THR A 319 -17.95 28.41 -16.16
C THR A 319 -18.62 27.35 -17.02
N GLU A 320 -17.98 26.19 -17.20
CA GLU A 320 -18.47 25.08 -18.02
C GLU A 320 -18.46 23.75 -17.24
N PRO A 321 -19.49 22.90 -17.41
CA PRO A 321 -20.69 23.15 -18.21
C PRO A 321 -21.59 24.23 -17.57
N ALA A 322 -22.28 25.04 -18.38
CA ALA A 322 -22.99 26.23 -17.91
C ALA A 322 -24.06 25.94 -16.83
N ALA A 323 -24.66 24.74 -16.89
CA ALA A 323 -25.64 24.27 -15.92
C ALA A 323 -25.05 24.00 -14.52
N GLU A 324 -23.74 23.74 -14.43
CA GLU A 324 -23.03 23.36 -13.20
C GLU A 324 -21.96 24.40 -12.84
N ARG A 325 -22.24 25.68 -13.17
CA ARG A 325 -21.35 26.79 -12.88
C ARG A 325 -21.07 26.89 -11.38
N GLU A 326 -19.80 27.02 -11.06
CA GLU A 326 -19.30 27.12 -9.70
C GLU A 326 -19.77 28.43 -9.04
N THR A 327 -20.26 28.33 -7.81
CA THR A 327 -20.57 29.47 -6.94
C THR A 327 -19.30 30.02 -6.29
N VAL A 328 -19.40 31.23 -5.72
CA VAL A 328 -18.28 31.84 -4.98
C VAL A 328 -17.83 30.95 -3.81
N GLU A 329 -18.77 30.29 -3.14
CA GLU A 329 -18.45 29.45 -1.99
C GLU A 329 -17.79 28.13 -2.39
N GLU A 330 -18.27 27.47 -3.43
CA GLU A 330 -17.60 26.28 -3.98
C GLU A 330 -16.20 26.62 -4.50
N PHE A 331 -16.03 27.79 -5.15
CA PHE A 331 -14.73 28.25 -5.58
C PHE A 331 -13.78 28.44 -4.39
N ARG A 332 -14.25 29.02 -3.29
CA ARG A 332 -13.47 29.14 -2.04
C ARG A 332 -13.10 27.77 -1.47
N GLN A 333 -14.06 26.84 -1.41
CA GLN A 333 -13.82 25.48 -0.93
C GLN A 333 -12.81 24.75 -1.80
N ARG A 334 -12.89 24.89 -3.13
CA ARG A 334 -11.94 24.33 -4.08
C ARG A 334 -10.55 24.90 -3.91
N VAL A 335 -10.42 26.22 -3.76
CA VAL A 335 -9.12 26.86 -3.45
C VAL A 335 -8.56 26.30 -2.13
N ALA A 336 -9.37 26.16 -1.09
CA ALA A 336 -8.93 25.56 0.18
C ALA A 336 -8.47 24.10 0.01
N ARG A 337 -9.19 23.29 -0.77
CA ARG A 337 -8.81 21.90 -1.11
C ARG A 337 -7.49 21.86 -1.87
N LEU A 338 -7.29 22.75 -2.85
CA LEU A 338 -6.04 22.84 -3.61
C LEU A 338 -4.86 23.27 -2.75
N THR A 339 -5.04 24.22 -1.84
CA THR A 339 -3.99 24.63 -0.89
C THR A 339 -3.62 23.50 0.07
N ALA A 340 -4.60 22.71 0.51
CA ALA A 340 -4.37 21.55 1.37
C ALA A 340 -3.52 20.44 0.70
N LEU A 341 -3.48 20.39 -0.64
CA LEU A 341 -2.63 19.44 -1.37
C LEU A 341 -1.16 19.59 -1.06
N TYR A 342 -0.67 20.83 -1.07
CA TYR A 342 0.75 21.13 -0.85
C TYR A 342 1.18 20.77 0.57
N ARG A 343 0.26 20.81 1.53
CA ARG A 343 0.48 20.37 2.91
C ARG A 343 0.64 18.84 3.04
N ASN A 344 0.01 18.06 2.17
CA ASN A 344 0.06 16.60 2.21
C ASN A 344 1.27 16.00 1.45
N GLY A 345 2.13 16.84 0.85
CA GLY A 345 3.19 16.42 -0.04
C GLY A 345 2.66 16.03 -1.43
N LEU A 346 3.15 16.69 -2.47
CA LEU A 346 2.82 16.31 -3.85
C LEU A 346 3.32 14.90 -4.14
N GLY A 347 2.61 14.19 -5.01
CA GLY A 347 3.01 12.84 -5.39
C GLY A 347 2.63 11.73 -4.41
N THR A 348 1.73 11.97 -3.45
CA THR A 348 1.18 10.91 -2.58
C THR A 348 -0.21 10.45 -3.06
N PRO A 349 -0.67 9.23 -2.74
CA PRO A 349 -2.05 8.81 -2.98
C PRO A 349 -3.10 9.75 -2.35
N SER A 350 -2.78 10.33 -1.19
CA SER A 350 -3.61 11.34 -0.54
C SER A 350 -3.69 12.65 -1.33
N ALA A 351 -2.57 13.14 -1.87
CA ALA A 351 -2.57 14.31 -2.74
C ALA A 351 -3.34 14.04 -4.05
N LEU A 352 -3.18 12.86 -4.64
CA LEU A 352 -3.95 12.45 -5.83
C LEU A 352 -5.46 12.49 -5.53
N ARG A 353 -5.90 11.90 -4.42
CA ARG A 353 -7.29 11.90 -3.96
C ARG A 353 -7.83 13.31 -3.76
N SER A 354 -7.12 14.14 -3.00
CA SER A 354 -7.51 15.53 -2.74
C SER A 354 -7.56 16.37 -4.03
N MET A 355 -6.70 16.07 -5.02
CA MET A 355 -6.68 16.81 -6.28
C MET A 355 -7.90 16.44 -7.12
N VAL A 356 -8.20 15.15 -7.24
CA VAL A 356 -9.42 14.68 -7.89
C VAL A 356 -10.65 15.32 -7.24
N GLU A 357 -10.71 15.34 -5.91
CA GLU A 357 -11.80 15.98 -5.17
C GLU A 357 -11.92 17.48 -5.45
N ALA A 358 -10.80 18.18 -5.58
CA ALA A 358 -10.80 19.58 -5.96
C ALA A 358 -11.25 19.81 -7.41
N GLN A 359 -11.19 18.80 -8.28
CA GLN A 359 -11.64 18.90 -9.68
C GLN A 359 -13.09 18.45 -9.91
N LEU A 360 -13.73 17.82 -8.92
CA LEU A 360 -15.12 17.37 -8.99
C LEU A 360 -16.10 18.45 -8.56
N LEU A 361 -17.30 18.41 -9.14
CA LEU A 361 -18.40 19.33 -8.83
C LEU A 361 -19.21 18.83 -7.62
N VAL A 362 -19.68 19.78 -6.81
CA VAL A 362 -20.49 19.52 -5.61
C VAL A 362 -21.97 19.41 -6.01
N ASP A 363 -22.65 18.37 -5.53
CA ASP A 363 -24.10 18.25 -5.73
C ASP A 363 -24.86 19.03 -4.66
N ARG A 364 -25.48 20.14 -5.05
CA ARG A 364 -26.19 21.03 -4.11
C ARG A 364 -27.56 20.50 -3.67
N VAL A 365 -28.13 19.54 -4.40
CA VAL A 365 -29.47 19.02 -4.11
C VAL A 365 -29.40 17.91 -3.07
N ARG A 366 -28.25 17.23 -2.97
CA ARG A 366 -28.01 16.15 -2.02
C ARG A 366 -27.75 16.66 -0.59
N PRO A 367 -28.04 15.83 0.44
CA PRO A 367 -27.62 16.08 1.82
C PRO A 367 -26.11 16.28 1.94
N ALA A 368 -25.66 16.94 3.00
CA ALA A 368 -24.25 17.31 3.22
C ALA A 368 -23.28 16.13 3.10
N GLU A 369 -23.71 14.94 3.54
CA GLU A 369 -23.01 13.66 3.51
C GLU A 369 -22.76 13.13 2.09
N GLN A 370 -23.59 13.54 1.13
CA GLN A 370 -23.64 13.00 -0.24
C GLN A 370 -23.31 14.05 -1.31
N ARG A 371 -23.00 15.29 -0.91
CA ARG A 371 -22.70 16.38 -1.87
C ARG A 371 -21.44 16.08 -2.68
N ASP A 372 -20.38 15.61 -2.00
CA ASP A 372 -19.13 15.21 -2.63
C ASP A 372 -19.26 13.80 -3.21
N ARG A 373 -18.89 13.65 -4.50
CA ARG A 373 -18.87 12.34 -5.16
C ARG A 373 -17.83 11.42 -4.51
N GLY A 374 -18.24 10.19 -4.19
CA GLY A 374 -17.37 9.11 -3.74
C GLY A 374 -16.23 8.80 -4.72
N LEU A 375 -15.03 8.52 -4.20
CA LEU A 375 -13.86 8.20 -5.02
C LEU A 375 -12.91 7.24 -4.29
N GLY A 376 -12.34 6.29 -5.02
CA GLY A 376 -11.30 5.37 -4.56
C GLY A 376 -9.99 5.56 -5.32
N VAL A 377 -8.86 5.27 -4.67
CA VAL A 377 -7.55 5.19 -5.32
C VAL A 377 -7.02 3.79 -5.07
N GLU A 378 -6.95 2.98 -6.13
CA GLU A 378 -6.38 1.64 -6.11
C GLU A 378 -4.91 1.73 -6.55
N GLU A 379 -4.02 1.13 -5.78
CA GLU A 379 -2.59 1.06 -6.10
C GLU A 379 -2.23 -0.29 -6.73
N ILE A 380 -1.14 -0.33 -7.48
CA ILE A 380 -0.60 -1.56 -8.08
C ILE A 380 -1.62 -2.19 -9.04
N VAL A 381 -2.21 -1.35 -9.88
CA VAL A 381 -3.15 -1.77 -10.91
C VAL A 381 -2.43 -2.34 -12.14
N PRO A 382 -3.04 -3.33 -12.80
CA PRO A 382 -2.55 -3.81 -14.09
C PRO A 382 -2.54 -2.72 -15.15
N LEU A 383 -1.52 -2.73 -16.02
CA LEU A 383 -1.36 -1.72 -17.08
C LEU A 383 -1.39 -2.28 -18.50
N GLY A 384 -1.29 -3.59 -18.66
CA GLY A 384 -1.24 -4.22 -19.97
C GLY A 384 -1.56 -5.70 -19.87
N ALA A 385 -2.27 -6.19 -20.87
CA ALA A 385 -2.57 -7.59 -21.03
C ALA A 385 -1.37 -8.32 -21.66
N ARG A 386 -0.95 -9.41 -21.06
CA ARG A 386 -0.13 -10.45 -21.67
C ARG A 386 -1.03 -11.54 -22.21
N SER A 387 -0.66 -12.10 -23.35
CA SER A 387 -1.29 -13.30 -23.89
C SER A 387 -0.21 -14.27 -24.33
N VAL A 388 -0.37 -15.54 -24.01
CA VAL A 388 0.56 -16.63 -24.37
C VAL A 388 -0.25 -17.78 -24.94
N ALA A 389 0.11 -18.20 -26.16
CA ALA A 389 -0.29 -19.48 -26.72
C ALA A 389 0.62 -20.56 -26.14
N VAL A 390 0.05 -21.59 -25.53
CA VAL A 390 0.84 -22.70 -25.00
C VAL A 390 1.42 -23.49 -26.18
N GLN A 391 2.71 -23.77 -26.10
CA GLN A 391 3.42 -24.67 -27.03
C GLN A 391 3.96 -25.83 -26.21
N ALA A 392 3.83 -27.05 -26.74
CA ALA A 392 4.34 -28.27 -26.12
C ALA A 392 5.56 -28.80 -26.87
N ASP A 393 6.42 -29.50 -26.16
CA ASP A 393 7.51 -30.25 -26.76
C ASP A 393 6.95 -31.52 -27.44
N GLY A 394 7.04 -31.58 -28.77
CA GLY A 394 6.57 -32.69 -29.61
C GLY A 394 5.63 -32.26 -30.75
N GLU A 395 5.40 -33.13 -31.72
CA GLU A 395 4.58 -32.82 -32.91
C GLU A 395 3.14 -33.36 -32.76
N PRO A 396 2.09 -32.53 -32.89
CA PRO A 396 2.11 -31.10 -33.21
C PRO A 396 2.45 -30.19 -32.01
N THR A 397 3.30 -29.18 -32.22
CA THR A 397 3.80 -28.30 -31.13
C THR A 397 2.74 -27.34 -30.57
N ASP A 398 1.69 -27.08 -31.34
CA ASP A 398 0.59 -26.19 -30.96
C ASP A 398 -0.49 -26.88 -30.12
N ARG A 399 -0.34 -28.17 -29.84
CA ARG A 399 -1.33 -28.97 -29.10
C ARG A 399 -0.74 -29.52 -27.81
N VAL A 400 -1.54 -29.50 -26.75
CA VAL A 400 -1.23 -30.10 -25.45
C VAL A 400 -2.09 -31.34 -25.24
N GLY A 401 -1.56 -32.29 -24.48
CA GLY A 401 -2.26 -33.51 -24.05
C GLY A 401 -1.96 -33.82 -22.59
N PRO A 402 -2.64 -34.82 -22.01
CA PRO A 402 -2.54 -35.09 -20.59
C PRO A 402 -1.08 -35.32 -20.13
N LEU A 403 -0.75 -34.74 -18.98
CA LEU A 403 0.57 -34.72 -18.33
C LEU A 403 1.61 -33.79 -18.96
N MET A 404 1.34 -33.18 -20.12
CA MET A 404 2.22 -32.15 -20.68
C MET A 404 2.24 -30.92 -19.79
N ARG A 405 3.43 -30.34 -19.63
CA ARG A 405 3.69 -29.22 -18.73
C ARG A 405 4.24 -28.04 -19.50
N TRP A 406 3.96 -26.84 -19.03
CA TRP A 406 4.59 -25.62 -19.51
C TRP A 406 4.83 -24.66 -18.33
N THR A 407 5.66 -23.66 -18.57
CA THR A 407 5.95 -22.62 -17.58
C THR A 407 5.33 -21.30 -17.99
N LEU A 408 4.66 -20.64 -17.06
CA LEU A 408 4.25 -19.24 -17.19
C LEU A 408 5.09 -18.38 -16.25
N ASN A 409 5.56 -17.24 -16.74
CA ASN A 409 6.26 -16.23 -15.96
C ASN A 409 5.36 -15.01 -15.75
N ASN A 410 5.03 -14.73 -14.50
CA ASN A 410 4.41 -13.47 -14.09
C ASN A 410 5.50 -12.54 -13.56
N GLY A 411 5.81 -11.49 -14.34
CA GLY A 411 6.79 -10.47 -13.96
C GLY A 411 6.23 -9.38 -13.03
N GLY A 412 4.97 -9.51 -12.60
CA GLY A 412 4.34 -8.60 -11.65
C GLY A 412 4.79 -8.83 -10.20
N ILE A 413 4.39 -7.92 -9.32
CA ILE A 413 4.69 -7.93 -7.87
C ILE A 413 3.56 -8.56 -7.03
N GLY A 414 2.70 -9.34 -7.68
CA GLY A 414 1.51 -9.94 -7.08
C GLY A 414 0.94 -11.05 -7.96
N PRO A 415 0.16 -11.99 -7.40
CA PRO A 415 -0.57 -12.96 -8.18
C PRO A 415 -1.49 -12.30 -9.22
N ALA A 416 -1.45 -12.77 -10.46
CA ALA A 416 -2.24 -12.26 -11.57
C ALA A 416 -3.44 -13.17 -11.87
N ARG A 417 -4.52 -12.58 -12.39
CA ARG A 417 -5.77 -13.31 -12.69
C ARG A 417 -5.78 -13.69 -14.17
N PRO A 418 -5.73 -14.99 -14.51
CA PRO A 418 -5.74 -15.41 -15.90
C PRO A 418 -7.16 -15.48 -16.47
N THR A 419 -7.27 -15.27 -17.77
CA THR A 419 -8.32 -15.75 -18.65
C THR A 419 -7.75 -16.94 -19.41
N LEU A 420 -8.44 -18.08 -19.35
CA LEU A 420 -8.01 -19.33 -19.98
C LEU A 420 -8.88 -19.61 -21.21
N TYR A 421 -8.25 -20.03 -22.30
CA TYR A 421 -8.93 -20.48 -23.51
C TYR A 421 -8.51 -21.93 -23.77
N VAL A 422 -9.48 -22.83 -23.89
CA VAL A 422 -9.25 -24.23 -24.28
C VAL A 422 -10.05 -24.47 -25.55
N GLN A 423 -9.37 -24.73 -26.66
CA GLN A 423 -9.99 -24.98 -27.96
C GLN A 423 -9.97 -26.46 -28.31
N GLY A 424 -11.12 -26.93 -28.78
CA GLY A 424 -11.36 -28.26 -29.29
C GLY A 424 -10.53 -28.55 -30.54
N VAL A 425 -9.94 -29.75 -30.63
CA VAL A 425 -9.20 -30.21 -31.82
C VAL A 425 -9.91 -31.39 -32.50
N ALA A 426 -9.73 -31.50 -33.82
CA ALA A 426 -10.20 -32.66 -34.56
C ALA A 426 -9.33 -33.90 -34.25
N PRO A 427 -9.92 -35.05 -33.90
CA PRO A 427 -9.16 -36.27 -33.65
C PRO A 427 -8.53 -36.82 -34.95
N GLU A 428 -7.32 -37.37 -34.85
CA GLU A 428 -6.52 -37.87 -35.99
C GLU A 428 -5.97 -39.28 -35.67
N GLY A 429 -6.83 -40.29 -35.70
CA GLY A 429 -6.45 -41.66 -35.32
C GLY A 429 -5.82 -41.70 -33.93
N ASP A 430 -4.69 -42.40 -33.78
CA ASP A 430 -3.97 -42.49 -32.50
C ASP A 430 -3.00 -41.31 -32.26
N ARG A 431 -2.91 -40.35 -33.19
CA ARG A 431 -1.96 -39.23 -33.11
C ARG A 431 -2.51 -38.05 -32.31
N VAL A 432 -3.82 -37.83 -32.35
CA VAL A 432 -4.49 -36.68 -31.74
C VAL A 432 -5.84 -37.16 -31.22
N ALA A 433 -6.07 -36.99 -29.92
CA ALA A 433 -7.33 -37.31 -29.27
C ALA A 433 -8.32 -36.14 -29.39
N ALA A 434 -9.61 -36.43 -29.22
CA ALA A 434 -10.61 -35.38 -29.04
C ALA A 434 -10.37 -34.63 -27.72
N THR A 435 -10.79 -33.37 -27.65
CA THR A 435 -10.73 -32.56 -26.43
C THR A 435 -11.82 -32.98 -25.45
N ASP A 436 -11.62 -34.14 -24.83
CA ASP A 436 -12.57 -34.74 -23.91
C ASP A 436 -12.26 -34.37 -22.46
N ARG A 437 -13.31 -33.89 -21.78
CA ARG A 437 -13.32 -33.48 -20.36
C ARG A 437 -12.05 -32.74 -19.92
N PRO A 438 -11.68 -31.61 -20.58
CA PRO A 438 -10.39 -30.97 -20.39
C PRO A 438 -10.22 -30.43 -18.96
N LEU A 439 -9.00 -30.55 -18.42
CA LEU A 439 -8.58 -30.01 -17.13
C LEU A 439 -7.25 -29.26 -17.27
N VAL A 440 -7.18 -28.07 -16.69
CA VAL A 440 -5.94 -27.29 -16.60
C VAL A 440 -5.60 -27.07 -15.14
N GLU A 441 -4.39 -27.48 -14.76
CA GLU A 441 -3.92 -27.45 -13.36
C GLU A 441 -2.71 -26.54 -13.19
N LEU A 442 -2.72 -25.71 -12.15
CA LEU A 442 -1.51 -25.16 -11.57
C LEU A 442 -0.86 -26.29 -10.75
N TYR A 443 0.31 -26.78 -11.17
CA TYR A 443 0.99 -27.93 -10.59
C TYR A 443 2.05 -27.55 -9.56
N ALA A 444 2.76 -26.45 -9.80
CA ALA A 444 3.79 -25.93 -8.90
C ALA A 444 3.98 -24.42 -9.03
N ALA A 445 4.36 -23.77 -7.93
CA ALA A 445 4.60 -22.34 -7.82
C ALA A 445 5.77 -22.09 -6.87
N GLY A 446 6.96 -21.78 -7.41
CA GLY A 446 8.18 -21.68 -6.60
C GLY A 446 8.47 -22.98 -5.82
N ASP A 447 8.73 -22.86 -4.52
CA ASP A 447 8.99 -23.99 -3.61
C ASP A 447 7.72 -24.73 -3.16
N ALA A 448 6.54 -24.13 -3.38
CA ALA A 448 5.25 -24.73 -3.06
C ALA A 448 4.71 -25.54 -4.24
N ARG A 449 3.99 -26.62 -3.95
CA ARG A 449 3.24 -27.40 -4.95
C ARG A 449 1.74 -27.20 -4.78
N PRO A 450 1.19 -25.99 -5.08
CA PRO A 450 -0.25 -25.86 -5.23
C PRO A 450 -0.66 -26.78 -6.38
N ARG A 451 -1.60 -27.68 -6.13
CA ARG A 451 -2.11 -28.63 -7.12
C ARG A 451 -3.61 -28.47 -7.21
N LEU A 452 -3.98 -27.41 -7.92
CA LEU A 452 -5.36 -26.97 -8.06
C LEU A 452 -5.68 -26.85 -9.54
N GLY A 453 -6.71 -27.56 -9.99
CA GLY A 453 -7.11 -27.59 -11.38
C GLY A 453 -8.58 -27.28 -11.56
N ILE A 454 -8.89 -26.65 -12.68
CA ILE A 454 -10.26 -26.43 -13.13
C ILE A 454 -10.53 -27.33 -14.32
N ALA A 455 -11.65 -28.03 -14.28
CA ALA A 455 -12.08 -28.95 -15.30
C ALA A 455 -13.42 -28.54 -15.90
N TYR A 456 -13.65 -28.99 -17.14
CA TYR A 456 -14.94 -28.89 -17.81
C TYR A 456 -15.40 -30.29 -18.22
N ASP A 457 -16.48 -30.77 -17.63
CA ASP A 457 -17.04 -32.11 -17.81
C ASP A 457 -17.90 -32.20 -19.07
N ALA A 458 -17.25 -31.99 -20.22
CA ALA A 458 -17.80 -32.28 -21.54
C ALA A 458 -16.71 -32.25 -22.62
N THR A 459 -16.98 -32.91 -23.74
CA THR A 459 -16.15 -32.82 -24.93
C THR A 459 -16.36 -31.50 -25.66
N LEU A 460 -15.27 -30.82 -26.07
CA LEU A 460 -15.32 -29.65 -26.94
C LEU A 460 -15.26 -30.09 -28.41
N ALA A 461 -16.17 -29.57 -29.24
CA ALA A 461 -16.14 -29.83 -30.68
C ALA A 461 -14.91 -29.15 -31.33
N PRO A 462 -14.43 -29.64 -32.49
CA PRO A 462 -13.33 -28.99 -33.20
C PRO A 462 -13.57 -27.49 -33.42
N ASP A 463 -12.55 -26.68 -33.16
CA ASP A 463 -12.54 -25.21 -33.23
C ASP A 463 -13.45 -24.47 -32.22
N GLN A 464 -14.31 -25.19 -31.49
CA GLN A 464 -15.06 -24.63 -30.37
C GLN A 464 -14.11 -24.34 -29.22
N THR A 465 -14.22 -23.14 -28.65
CA THR A 465 -13.38 -22.68 -27.55
C THR A 465 -14.21 -22.47 -26.30
N LEU A 466 -13.77 -23.07 -25.20
CA LEU A 466 -14.17 -22.73 -23.84
C LEU A 466 -13.29 -21.57 -23.36
N ARG A 467 -13.91 -20.42 -23.11
CA ARG A 467 -13.26 -19.26 -22.47
C ARG A 467 -13.68 -19.18 -21.01
N LEU A 468 -12.72 -19.26 -20.11
CA LEU A 468 -12.90 -19.08 -18.67
C LEU A 468 -12.32 -17.73 -18.25
N ARG A 469 -13.15 -16.86 -17.69
CA ARG A 469 -12.77 -15.51 -17.23
C ARG A 469 -12.88 -15.42 -15.71
N PRO A 470 -12.02 -14.63 -15.04
CA PRO A 470 -12.17 -14.34 -13.62
C PRO A 470 -13.53 -13.73 -13.33
N ALA A 471 -14.21 -14.29 -12.34
CA ALA A 471 -15.42 -13.75 -11.73
C ALA A 471 -15.27 -13.84 -10.22
N PHE A 472 -16.18 -13.23 -9.46
CA PHE A 472 -16.07 -13.15 -8.01
C PHE A 472 -17.42 -13.33 -7.35
N ALA A 473 -17.40 -13.81 -6.12
CA ALA A 473 -18.56 -13.81 -5.25
C ALA A 473 -18.18 -13.26 -3.88
N SER A 474 -19.13 -12.59 -3.24
CA SER A 474 -19.04 -12.23 -1.83
C SER A 474 -20.17 -12.90 -1.06
N TRP A 475 -19.88 -13.21 0.20
CA TRP A 475 -20.73 -14.00 1.08
C TRP A 475 -20.93 -13.26 2.38
N LEU A 476 -22.17 -13.14 2.83
CA LEU A 476 -22.51 -12.53 4.12
C LEU A 476 -23.05 -13.61 5.05
N ALA A 477 -22.51 -13.67 6.26
CA ALA A 477 -23.08 -14.44 7.36
C ALA A 477 -24.01 -13.53 8.18
N ARG A 478 -25.28 -13.93 8.30
CA ARG A 478 -26.34 -13.18 8.97
C ARG A 478 -27.14 -14.08 9.89
N GLU A 479 -28.01 -13.47 10.70
CA GLU A 479 -28.94 -14.17 11.59
C GLU A 479 -29.94 -15.09 10.85
N ASP A 480 -30.23 -14.79 9.57
CA ASP A 480 -31.13 -15.52 8.68
C ASP A 480 -30.40 -16.45 7.68
N GLY A 481 -29.10 -16.70 7.89
CA GLY A 481 -28.31 -17.63 7.07
C GLY A 481 -27.20 -16.96 6.28
N VAL A 482 -26.87 -17.55 5.13
CA VAL A 482 -25.80 -17.08 4.25
C VAL A 482 -26.40 -16.45 3.00
N LEU A 483 -25.98 -15.22 2.71
CA LEU A 483 -26.31 -14.55 1.45
C LEU A 483 -25.11 -14.55 0.52
N ARG A 484 -25.37 -14.53 -0.80
CA ARG A 484 -24.34 -14.45 -1.84
C ARG A 484 -24.65 -13.34 -2.83
N ALA A 485 -23.61 -12.64 -3.26
CA ALA A 485 -23.64 -11.79 -4.42
C ALA A 485 -22.58 -12.26 -5.42
N ASP A 486 -22.91 -12.26 -6.70
CA ASP A 486 -21.98 -12.62 -7.78
C ASP A 486 -21.63 -11.39 -8.62
N SER A 487 -20.36 -11.28 -8.98
CA SER A 487 -19.87 -10.32 -9.96
C SER A 487 -19.31 -11.06 -11.17
N LEU A 488 -19.99 -10.89 -12.31
CA LEU A 488 -19.62 -11.48 -13.58
C LEU A 488 -19.07 -10.42 -14.53
N PRO A 489 -18.06 -10.75 -15.36
CA PRO A 489 -17.52 -9.83 -16.35
C PRO A 489 -18.55 -9.58 -17.47
N THR A 490 -18.77 -8.31 -17.82
CA THR A 490 -19.78 -7.88 -18.79
C THR A 490 -19.12 -7.29 -20.02
N GLY A 491 -19.29 -7.92 -21.19
CA GLY A 491 -18.53 -7.55 -22.39
C GLY A 491 -17.03 -7.62 -22.13
N ASP A 492 -16.34 -6.49 -22.31
CA ASP A 492 -14.91 -6.32 -22.02
C ASP A 492 -14.63 -5.74 -20.61
N ALA A 493 -15.67 -5.39 -19.85
CA ALA A 493 -15.50 -4.91 -18.48
C ALA A 493 -15.17 -6.09 -17.53
N PRO A 494 -14.12 -5.99 -16.70
CA PRO A 494 -13.80 -7.01 -15.71
C PRO A 494 -14.90 -7.07 -14.64
N ALA A 495 -15.02 -8.23 -13.98
CA ALA A 495 -15.87 -8.35 -12.79
C ALA A 495 -15.30 -7.54 -11.62
N ASP A 496 -16.19 -7.01 -10.77
CA ASP A 496 -15.80 -6.36 -9.52
C ASP A 496 -15.35 -7.43 -8.50
N PRO A 497 -14.07 -7.43 -8.07
CA PRO A 497 -13.57 -8.39 -7.10
C PRO A 497 -14.23 -8.38 -5.74
N THR A 498 -14.92 -7.31 -5.38
CA THR A 498 -15.59 -7.22 -4.07
C THR A 498 -17.01 -7.76 -4.12
N ALA A 499 -17.56 -8.03 -5.32
CA ALA A 499 -18.94 -8.43 -5.57
C ALA A 499 -19.94 -7.73 -4.63
N PRO A 500 -20.11 -6.40 -4.76
CA PRO A 500 -20.65 -5.56 -3.69
C PRO A 500 -22.19 -5.60 -3.53
N GLY A 501 -22.84 -6.70 -3.92
CA GLY A 501 -24.28 -6.83 -3.95
C GLY A 501 -24.89 -6.69 -5.35
N PRO A 502 -26.21 -6.89 -5.49
CA PRO A 502 -27.14 -7.24 -4.41
C PRO A 502 -26.88 -8.66 -3.87
N TRP A 503 -27.12 -8.85 -2.57
CA TRP A 503 -26.97 -10.15 -1.91
C TRP A 503 -28.31 -10.84 -1.83
N THR A 504 -28.41 -12.02 -2.43
CA THR A 504 -29.63 -12.83 -2.36
C THR A 504 -29.45 -13.97 -1.39
N ALA A 505 -30.57 -14.44 -0.82
CA ALA A 505 -30.60 -15.70 -0.08
C ALA A 505 -30.00 -16.79 -0.97
N PHE A 506 -28.92 -17.40 -0.48
CA PHE A 506 -28.28 -18.49 -1.19
C PHE A 506 -29.04 -19.79 -0.86
N PRO A 507 -29.30 -20.68 -1.85
CA PRO A 507 -30.29 -21.73 -1.68
C PRO A 507 -30.03 -22.64 -0.48
N GLU A 508 -31.13 -22.96 0.22
CA GLU A 508 -31.16 -23.96 1.28
C GLU A 508 -30.85 -25.36 0.70
N PRO A 509 -30.02 -26.20 1.35
CA PRO A 509 -29.75 -27.57 1.00
C PRO A 509 -30.97 -28.42 1.28
N PRO A 510 -31.07 -29.55 0.58
CA PRO A 510 -32.17 -30.49 0.73
C PRO A 510 -32.35 -31.03 2.15
N ASP A 511 -31.24 -31.22 2.87
CA ASP A 511 -31.20 -31.86 4.19
C ASP A 511 -30.79 -30.90 5.35
N GLY A 512 -30.89 -29.57 5.14
CA GLY A 512 -30.80 -28.40 6.08
C GLY A 512 -29.43 -28.09 6.72
N PRO A 513 -28.83 -26.85 6.68
CA PRO A 513 -29.24 -25.62 7.37
C PRO A 513 -28.62 -24.30 6.79
N PRO A 514 -29.36 -23.55 5.98
CA PRO A 514 -29.13 -22.13 5.80
C PRO A 514 -30.49 -21.44 5.87
N ALA A 515 -31.07 -21.49 7.06
CA ALA A 515 -32.01 -20.48 7.56
C ALA A 515 -31.71 -20.14 9.03
N SER A 516 -30.64 -20.73 9.61
CA SER A 516 -30.14 -20.46 10.95
C SER A 516 -29.00 -19.44 10.91
N ALA A 517 -28.69 -18.82 12.04
CA ALA A 517 -27.70 -17.75 12.12
C ALA A 517 -26.30 -18.26 11.74
N ALA A 518 -25.76 -17.77 10.62
CA ALA A 518 -24.39 -18.02 10.22
C ALA A 518 -23.44 -17.09 11.01
N THR A 519 -22.37 -17.64 11.57
CA THR A 519 -21.48 -16.89 12.48
C THR A 519 -20.11 -16.61 11.88
N VAL A 520 -19.54 -17.56 11.12
CA VAL A 520 -18.16 -17.48 10.61
C VAL A 520 -18.08 -18.08 9.22
N LEU A 521 -17.32 -17.45 8.32
CA LEU A 521 -17.06 -17.93 6.97
C LEU A 521 -15.56 -18.06 6.69
N ARG A 522 -15.16 -19.15 6.02
CA ARG A 522 -13.77 -19.36 5.58
C ARG A 522 -13.69 -20.19 4.31
N GLN A 523 -13.03 -19.68 3.27
CA GLN A 523 -12.63 -20.50 2.13
C GLN A 523 -11.33 -21.25 2.44
N ALA A 524 -11.30 -22.56 2.21
CA ALA A 524 -10.11 -23.41 2.29
C ALA A 524 -9.32 -23.40 0.97
N HIS A 525 -8.06 -23.85 0.99
CA HIS A 525 -7.17 -23.84 -0.17
C HIS A 525 -7.69 -24.65 -1.37
N ASP A 526 -8.48 -25.69 -1.12
CA ASP A 526 -9.16 -26.49 -2.16
C ASP A 526 -10.36 -25.78 -2.81
N ARG A 527 -10.62 -24.52 -2.42
CA ARG A 527 -11.72 -23.64 -2.82
C ARG A 527 -13.07 -23.96 -2.20
N THR A 528 -13.15 -24.89 -1.25
CA THR A 528 -14.40 -25.13 -0.51
C THR A 528 -14.67 -24.03 0.49
N LEU A 529 -15.91 -23.59 0.57
CA LEU A 529 -16.35 -22.58 1.54
C LEU A 529 -16.89 -23.30 2.77
N TRP A 530 -16.36 -22.97 3.93
CA TRP A 530 -16.78 -23.50 5.22
C TRP A 530 -17.53 -22.43 5.99
N ALA A 531 -18.62 -22.83 6.63
CA ALA A 531 -19.47 -21.97 7.43
C ALA A 531 -19.88 -22.65 8.73
N ALA A 532 -19.87 -21.89 9.81
CA ALA A 532 -20.48 -22.30 11.07
C ALA A 532 -21.87 -21.67 11.21
N PHE A 533 -22.83 -22.50 11.62
CA PHE A 533 -24.21 -22.10 11.86
C PHE A 533 -24.55 -22.34 13.33
N ALA A 534 -25.11 -21.34 14.00
CA ALA A 534 -25.57 -21.46 15.37
C ALA A 534 -26.83 -22.32 15.45
N THR A 535 -26.94 -23.10 16.51
CA THR A 535 -28.12 -23.90 16.87
C THR A 535 -28.53 -23.57 18.31
N ASP A 536 -29.70 -24.06 18.75
CA ASP A 536 -30.20 -23.82 20.11
C ASP A 536 -29.23 -24.30 21.21
N ASP A 537 -28.49 -25.39 20.93
CA ASP A 537 -27.58 -26.05 21.88
C ASP A 537 -26.09 -25.87 21.52
N GLY A 538 -25.74 -25.06 20.51
CA GLY A 538 -24.34 -24.87 20.09
C GLY A 538 -24.19 -24.42 18.64
N ALA A 539 -23.51 -25.23 17.83
CA ALA A 539 -23.27 -24.95 16.43
C ALA A 539 -23.12 -26.23 15.59
N GLU A 540 -23.25 -26.04 14.28
CA GLU A 540 -22.93 -27.03 13.26
C GLU A 540 -21.94 -26.43 12.26
N LEU A 541 -21.07 -27.28 11.71
CA LEU A 541 -20.08 -26.93 10.71
C LEU A 541 -20.47 -27.52 9.37
N TRP A 542 -20.51 -26.66 8.36
CA TRP A 542 -20.99 -26.97 7.03
C TRP A 542 -19.94 -26.60 5.98
N ARG A 543 -19.91 -27.37 4.88
CA ARG A 543 -18.99 -27.20 3.77
C ARG A 543 -19.78 -27.06 2.47
N PHE A 544 -19.42 -26.08 1.66
CA PHE A 544 -19.93 -25.86 0.32
C PHE A 544 -18.85 -26.17 -0.71
N ASP A 545 -19.15 -27.12 -1.59
CA ASP A 545 -18.24 -27.61 -2.63
C ASP A 545 -18.35 -26.85 -3.97
N GLY A 546 -19.13 -25.77 -4.01
CA GLY A 546 -19.42 -25.04 -5.24
C GLY A 546 -20.76 -25.40 -5.87
N ARG A 547 -21.39 -26.51 -5.45
CA ARG A 547 -22.69 -26.97 -5.93
C ARG A 547 -23.69 -27.09 -4.79
N GLU A 548 -23.32 -27.77 -3.72
CA GLU A 548 -24.20 -28.06 -2.60
C GLU A 548 -23.52 -27.89 -1.25
N TRP A 549 -24.36 -27.67 -0.22
CA TRP A 549 -23.96 -27.65 1.16
C TRP A 549 -24.06 -29.05 1.76
N ALA A 550 -23.03 -29.46 2.49
CA ALA A 550 -23.00 -30.72 3.23
C ALA A 550 -22.59 -30.50 4.69
N ALA A 551 -23.26 -31.21 5.60
CA ALA A 551 -22.90 -31.22 7.01
C ALA A 551 -21.52 -31.86 7.16
N ALA A 552 -20.60 -31.16 7.82
CA ALA A 552 -19.32 -31.74 8.20
C ALA A 552 -19.39 -32.27 9.64
N LEU A 553 -19.78 -31.43 10.60
CA LEU A 553 -19.85 -31.80 12.01
C LEU A 553 -21.10 -31.18 12.65
N THR A 554 -21.78 -31.95 13.50
CA THR A 554 -22.96 -31.50 14.25
C THR A 554 -22.71 -31.59 15.75
N GLY A 555 -23.50 -30.87 16.55
CA GLY A 555 -23.37 -30.88 18.01
C GLY A 555 -22.06 -30.27 18.52
N LEU A 556 -21.50 -29.31 17.81
CA LEU A 556 -20.31 -28.57 18.26
C LEU A 556 -20.73 -27.51 19.30
N PRO A 557 -19.83 -27.14 20.22
CA PRO A 557 -19.98 -25.89 20.97
C PRO A 557 -19.98 -24.70 20.00
N ALA A 558 -20.43 -23.52 20.45
CA ALA A 558 -20.48 -22.33 19.61
C ALA A 558 -19.11 -22.04 18.98
N VAL A 559 -19.11 -21.81 17.66
CA VAL A 559 -17.90 -21.63 16.85
C VAL A 559 -17.65 -20.13 16.63
N HIS A 560 -16.44 -19.67 16.97
CA HIS A 560 -16.05 -18.26 16.86
C HIS A 560 -14.98 -17.99 15.81
N ALA A 561 -14.18 -19.00 15.42
CA ALA A 561 -13.10 -18.83 14.45
C ALA A 561 -12.90 -20.08 13.59
N LEU A 562 -12.57 -19.86 12.31
CA LEU A 562 -12.15 -20.88 11.36
C LEU A 562 -10.85 -20.42 10.68
N ASP A 563 -9.85 -21.29 10.63
CA ASP A 563 -8.60 -21.06 9.89
C ASP A 563 -8.03 -22.38 9.35
N GLU A 564 -7.03 -22.32 8.48
CA GLU A 564 -6.43 -23.51 7.86
C GLU A 564 -4.99 -23.74 8.34
N ASP A 565 -4.63 -25.01 8.56
CA ASP A 565 -3.27 -25.45 8.87
C ASP A 565 -2.91 -26.70 8.08
N GLY A 566 -2.29 -26.51 6.91
CA GLY A 566 -1.88 -27.61 6.07
C GLY A 566 -3.09 -28.37 5.52
N ALA A 567 -3.30 -29.62 5.96
CA ALA A 567 -4.42 -30.45 5.54
C ALA A 567 -5.61 -30.43 6.50
N ASP A 568 -5.53 -29.61 7.57
CA ASP A 568 -6.55 -29.51 8.60
C ASP A 568 -7.23 -28.14 8.57
N LEU A 569 -8.53 -28.15 8.85
CA LEU A 569 -9.29 -26.99 9.27
C LEU A 569 -9.20 -26.88 10.81
N LEU A 570 -8.85 -25.69 11.28
CA LEU A 570 -8.86 -25.31 12.68
C LEU A 570 -10.22 -24.68 13.02
N VAL A 571 -10.84 -25.16 14.10
CA VAL A 571 -12.16 -24.71 14.56
C VAL A 571 -12.04 -24.25 16.01
N GLY A 572 -12.11 -22.93 16.22
CA GLY A 572 -12.12 -22.32 17.55
C GLY A 572 -13.54 -22.28 18.11
N THR A 573 -13.76 -22.89 19.26
CA THR A 573 -15.07 -23.05 19.91
C THR A 573 -15.07 -22.48 21.33
N ASP A 574 -16.23 -22.46 21.98
CA ASP A 574 -16.35 -22.14 23.41
C ASP A 574 -15.61 -23.11 24.35
N GLU A 575 -15.25 -24.32 23.86
CA GLU A 575 -14.58 -25.35 24.66
C GLU A 575 -13.16 -25.67 24.17
N GLY A 576 -12.52 -24.72 23.47
CA GLY A 576 -11.13 -24.82 23.02
C GLY A 576 -10.97 -24.89 21.50
N LEU A 577 -9.89 -25.54 21.06
CA LEU A 577 -9.52 -25.64 19.64
C LEU A 577 -9.67 -27.08 19.15
N LEU A 578 -10.32 -27.26 17.99
CA LEU A 578 -10.45 -28.54 17.29
C LEU A 578 -9.70 -28.52 15.96
N ARG A 579 -9.16 -29.67 15.55
CA ARG A 579 -8.65 -29.96 14.19
C ARG A 579 -9.61 -30.89 13.46
N VAL A 580 -9.91 -30.57 12.20
CA VAL A 580 -10.77 -31.35 11.32
C VAL A 580 -10.04 -31.59 10.01
N GLY A 581 -9.82 -32.84 9.63
CA GLY A 581 -9.15 -33.15 8.35
C GLY A 581 -9.99 -32.70 7.16
N LEU A 582 -9.43 -31.89 6.25
CA LEU A 582 -10.15 -31.34 5.09
C LEU A 582 -10.55 -32.40 4.06
N TYR A 583 -9.80 -33.50 4.04
CA TYR A 583 -9.88 -34.54 3.01
C TYR A 583 -10.11 -35.92 3.63
N PRO A 584 -11.28 -36.21 4.24
CA PRO A 584 -11.63 -37.57 4.62
C PRO A 584 -11.70 -38.49 3.39
N ALA A 585 -11.57 -39.80 3.58
CA ALA A 585 -11.76 -40.74 2.48
C ALA A 585 -13.22 -40.69 1.98
N THR A 586 -13.44 -40.95 0.69
CA THR A 586 -14.79 -40.94 0.12
C THR A 586 -15.70 -41.88 0.92
N GLY A 587 -16.86 -41.38 1.35
CA GLY A 587 -17.82 -42.15 2.15
C GLY A 587 -17.48 -42.29 3.64
N THR A 588 -16.44 -41.59 4.12
CA THR A 588 -16.14 -41.50 5.57
C THR A 588 -16.63 -40.17 6.14
N GLU A 589 -17.18 -40.21 7.35
CA GLU A 589 -17.63 -39.02 8.08
C GLU A 589 -16.44 -38.16 8.51
N PHE A 590 -16.66 -36.85 8.62
CA PHE A 590 -15.66 -35.96 9.21
C PHE A 590 -15.55 -36.27 10.70
N THR A 591 -14.31 -36.19 11.20
CA THR A 591 -14.00 -36.34 12.61
C THR A 591 -13.18 -35.15 13.06
N SER A 592 -13.28 -34.82 14.34
CA SER A 592 -12.53 -33.75 14.97
C SER A 592 -11.64 -34.28 16.09
N HIS A 593 -10.52 -33.60 16.30
CA HIS A 593 -9.59 -33.88 17.39
C HIS A 593 -9.33 -32.61 18.19
N ALA A 594 -9.50 -32.68 19.52
CA ALA A 594 -9.20 -31.55 20.39
C ALA A 594 -7.69 -31.32 20.51
N VAL A 595 -7.28 -30.06 20.38
CA VAL A 595 -5.89 -29.63 20.56
C VAL A 595 -5.66 -29.34 22.03
N ALA A 596 -5.32 -30.38 22.81
CA ALA A 596 -5.21 -30.28 24.28
C ALA A 596 -4.28 -29.16 24.76
N ALA A 597 -3.23 -28.85 24.01
CA ALA A 597 -2.28 -27.78 24.34
C ALA A 597 -2.89 -26.37 24.25
N ALA A 598 -4.01 -26.18 23.54
CA ALA A 598 -4.74 -24.92 23.49
C ALA A 598 -5.60 -24.66 24.74
N GLY A 599 -5.80 -25.68 25.59
CA GLY A 599 -6.70 -25.62 26.74
C GLY A 599 -8.18 -25.75 26.36
N THR A 600 -9.05 -25.46 27.32
CA THR A 600 -10.52 -25.56 27.20
C THR A 600 -11.20 -24.19 27.23
N ASP A 601 -10.43 -23.10 27.26
CA ASP A 601 -10.98 -21.74 27.23
C ASP A 601 -11.54 -21.43 25.83
N PRO A 602 -12.59 -20.60 25.72
CA PRO A 602 -13.14 -20.18 24.44
C PRO A 602 -12.07 -19.61 23.50
N VAL A 603 -12.03 -20.07 22.25
CA VAL A 603 -11.07 -19.64 21.23
C VAL A 603 -11.73 -18.71 20.24
N TYR A 604 -11.30 -17.45 20.20
CA TYR A 604 -11.95 -16.39 19.42
C TYR A 604 -11.24 -16.02 18.12
N ALA A 605 -9.92 -16.23 18.04
CA ALA A 605 -9.15 -15.94 16.84
C ALA A 605 -7.89 -16.81 16.75
N LEU A 606 -7.46 -17.03 15.51
CA LEU A 606 -6.30 -17.83 15.15
C LEU A 606 -5.39 -17.00 14.24
N HIS A 607 -4.08 -17.09 14.43
CA HIS A 607 -3.12 -16.39 13.58
C HIS A 607 -1.79 -17.13 13.46
N ARG A 608 -1.38 -17.47 12.24
CA ARG A 608 -0.07 -18.09 11.99
C ARG A 608 1.04 -17.05 11.91
N LEU A 609 2.09 -17.26 12.70
CA LEU A 609 3.31 -16.45 12.68
C LEU A 609 4.25 -16.89 11.55
N ALA A 610 5.16 -15.99 11.16
CA ALA A 610 6.15 -16.28 10.11
C ALA A 610 7.13 -17.40 10.48
N ASP A 611 7.32 -17.69 11.76
CA ASP A 611 8.15 -18.79 12.25
C ASP A 611 7.42 -20.14 12.29
N GLY A 612 6.17 -20.19 11.82
CA GLY A 612 5.34 -21.40 11.76
C GLY A 612 4.53 -21.68 13.01
N ARG A 613 4.69 -20.91 14.10
CA ARG A 613 3.83 -21.04 15.29
C ARG A 613 2.42 -20.53 15.01
N LEU A 614 1.44 -21.14 15.66
CA LEU A 614 0.04 -20.72 15.64
C LEU A 614 -0.29 -19.98 16.95
N LEU A 615 -0.72 -18.73 16.85
CA LEU A 615 -1.30 -18.01 17.98
C LEU A 615 -2.79 -18.32 18.08
N VAL A 616 -3.21 -18.65 19.29
CA VAL A 616 -4.59 -18.96 19.66
C VAL A 616 -5.02 -17.91 20.69
N ALA A 617 -5.93 -17.02 20.30
CA ALA A 617 -6.50 -16.02 21.19
C ALA A 617 -7.69 -16.62 21.95
N THR A 618 -7.62 -16.60 23.29
CA THR A 618 -8.57 -17.30 24.15
C THR A 618 -9.24 -16.38 25.17
N GLY A 619 -10.28 -16.91 25.82
CA GLY A 619 -10.91 -16.32 26.99
C GLY A 619 -9.98 -16.11 28.19
N ALA A 620 -8.78 -16.71 28.19
CA ALA A 620 -7.80 -16.62 29.28
C ALA A 620 -6.44 -16.03 28.86
N GLY A 621 -6.31 -15.49 27.65
CA GLY A 621 -5.03 -14.93 27.17
C GLY A 621 -4.70 -15.33 25.74
N VAL A 622 -3.40 -15.48 25.48
CA VAL A 622 -2.89 -16.02 24.21
C VAL A 622 -2.10 -17.28 24.48
N VAL A 623 -2.41 -18.34 23.76
CA VAL A 623 -1.61 -19.57 23.71
C VAL A 623 -0.87 -19.62 22.38
N ALA A 624 0.44 -19.82 22.40
CA ALA A 624 1.20 -20.11 21.19
C ALA A 624 1.44 -21.60 21.05
N LEU A 625 1.16 -22.16 19.89
CA LEU A 625 1.39 -23.56 19.56
C LEU A 625 2.54 -23.66 18.55
N ALA A 626 3.57 -24.42 18.90
CA ALA A 626 4.62 -24.79 17.96
C ALA A 626 4.14 -25.91 17.01
N PRO A 627 4.81 -26.13 15.87
CA PRO A 627 4.48 -27.24 14.97
C PRO A 627 4.35 -28.57 15.72
N GLY A 628 3.26 -29.29 15.49
CA GLY A 628 2.91 -30.50 16.25
C GLY A 628 2.12 -30.25 17.54
N ASP A 629 1.45 -29.09 17.65
CA ASP A 629 0.52 -28.76 18.74
C ASP A 629 1.14 -28.79 20.14
N THR A 630 2.37 -28.33 20.27
CA THR A 630 3.03 -28.19 21.59
C THR A 630 2.95 -26.75 22.07
N ALA A 631 2.55 -26.56 23.32
CA ALA A 631 2.46 -25.24 23.93
C ALA A 631 3.85 -24.58 23.98
N ALA A 632 3.92 -23.33 23.55
CA ALA A 632 5.10 -22.49 23.55
C ALA A 632 4.80 -21.19 24.31
N PRO A 633 5.78 -20.64 25.06
CA PRO A 633 5.58 -19.41 25.80
C PRO A 633 5.36 -18.23 24.84
N PHE A 634 4.48 -17.32 25.26
CA PHE A 634 4.16 -16.11 24.52
C PHE A 634 3.73 -14.98 25.48
N VAL A 635 3.54 -13.76 24.96
CA VAL A 635 3.06 -12.62 25.74
C VAL A 635 1.55 -12.70 25.96
N LEU A 636 1.04 -12.06 27.02
CA LEU A 636 -0.38 -12.13 27.43
C LEU A 636 -0.85 -13.56 27.75
N ASP A 637 0.09 -14.44 28.04
CA ASP A 637 -0.14 -15.81 28.48
C ASP A 637 -0.32 -15.88 30.00
N ALA A 638 -1.07 -16.87 30.49
CA ALA A 638 -1.33 -17.06 31.92
C ALA A 638 -0.03 -17.19 32.75
N SER A 639 1.02 -17.80 32.21
CA SER A 639 2.32 -17.94 32.88
C SER A 639 3.04 -16.61 33.09
N THR A 640 2.65 -15.56 32.36
CA THR A 640 3.29 -14.23 32.45
C THR A 640 2.65 -13.30 33.49
N GLY A 641 1.52 -13.69 34.10
CA GLY A 641 0.75 -12.81 35.01
C GLY A 641 -0.04 -11.71 34.30
N THR A 642 0.09 -11.59 32.97
CA THR A 642 -0.54 -10.51 32.17
C THR A 642 -1.76 -10.98 31.37
N ALA A 643 -2.27 -12.18 31.66
CA ALA A 643 -3.39 -12.78 30.95
C ALA A 643 -4.66 -11.91 31.01
N VAL A 644 -5.17 -11.58 29.84
CA VAL A 644 -6.44 -10.89 29.63
C VAL A 644 -7.17 -11.59 28.49
N PRO A 645 -8.51 -11.69 28.50
CA PRO A 645 -9.21 -12.30 27.37
C PRO A 645 -8.90 -11.56 26.07
N VAL A 646 -8.47 -12.30 25.06
CA VAL A 646 -8.11 -11.79 23.73
C VAL A 646 -9.12 -12.31 22.72
N TYR A 647 -9.73 -11.39 21.98
CA TYR A 647 -10.78 -11.68 21.02
C TYR A 647 -10.29 -11.68 19.57
N ALA A 648 -9.22 -10.95 19.27
CA ALA A 648 -8.68 -10.84 17.92
C ALA A 648 -7.17 -10.64 17.90
N VAL A 649 -6.56 -11.10 16.82
CA VAL A 649 -5.13 -10.90 16.51
C VAL A 649 -5.02 -10.33 15.11
N SER A 650 -4.23 -9.27 14.95
CA SER A 650 -3.86 -8.72 13.64
C SER A 650 -2.37 -8.45 13.59
N ARG A 651 -1.79 -8.46 12.39
CA ARG A 651 -0.37 -8.22 12.17
C ARG A 651 -0.18 -7.15 11.11
N ASP A 652 0.73 -6.21 11.34
CA ASP A 652 1.12 -5.23 10.32
C ASP A 652 2.29 -5.71 9.44
N ALA A 653 2.58 -4.95 8.38
CA ALA A 653 3.69 -5.23 7.47
C ALA A 653 5.08 -5.16 8.16
N GLY A 654 5.19 -4.43 9.28
CA GLY A 654 6.41 -4.35 10.09
C GLY A 654 6.62 -5.54 11.02
N GLY A 655 5.62 -6.43 11.15
CA GLY A 655 5.64 -7.57 12.06
C GLY A 655 5.08 -7.30 13.44
N THR A 656 4.58 -6.10 13.71
CA THR A 656 3.89 -5.78 14.96
C THR A 656 2.58 -6.56 15.05
N LEU A 657 2.32 -7.15 16.21
CA LEU A 657 1.07 -7.85 16.50
C LEU A 657 0.17 -6.97 17.33
N TYR A 658 -1.10 -6.87 16.96
CA TYR A 658 -2.15 -6.17 17.68
C TYR A 658 -3.14 -7.17 18.24
N PHE A 659 -3.51 -7.02 19.50
CA PHE A 659 -4.45 -7.88 20.20
C PHE A 659 -5.67 -7.06 20.64
N GLY A 660 -6.83 -7.37 20.07
CA GLY A 660 -8.11 -6.90 20.58
C GLY A 660 -8.49 -7.69 21.82
N SER A 661 -8.80 -7.02 22.92
CA SER A 661 -9.00 -7.66 24.22
C SER A 661 -10.16 -7.06 25.02
N ARG A 662 -10.49 -7.71 26.15
CA ARG A 662 -11.43 -7.16 27.15
C ARG A 662 -11.00 -5.79 27.69
N LEU A 663 -9.70 -5.50 27.70
CA LEU A 663 -9.10 -4.27 28.20
C LEU A 663 -8.59 -3.36 27.08
N GLY A 664 -9.28 -3.34 25.94
CA GLY A 664 -8.92 -2.47 24.82
C GLY A 664 -7.93 -3.17 23.90
N VAL A 665 -6.90 -2.46 23.45
CA VAL A 665 -5.91 -2.99 22.50
C VAL A 665 -4.52 -3.07 23.13
N PHE A 666 -3.84 -4.19 22.87
CA PHE A 666 -2.43 -4.38 23.15
C PHE A 666 -1.66 -4.46 21.84
N GLN A 667 -0.39 -4.06 21.85
CA GLN A 667 0.53 -4.31 20.74
C GLN A 667 1.80 -5.01 21.26
N HIS A 668 2.29 -5.98 20.51
CA HIS A 668 3.54 -6.66 20.78
C HIS A 668 4.50 -6.46 19.61
N HIS A 669 5.73 -6.12 19.92
CA HIS A 669 6.79 -5.86 18.96
C HIS A 669 7.78 -7.03 19.00
N PRO A 670 7.73 -7.98 18.05
CA PRO A 670 8.62 -9.15 18.10
C PRO A 670 10.10 -8.80 18.01
N ALA A 671 10.45 -7.66 17.37
CA ALA A 671 11.82 -7.23 17.16
C ALA A 671 12.56 -6.82 18.44
N ASP A 672 11.85 -6.29 19.44
CA ASP A 672 12.43 -5.89 20.74
C ASP A 672 11.84 -6.67 21.93
N GLY A 673 10.79 -7.46 21.69
CA GLY A 673 10.13 -8.30 22.69
C GLY A 673 9.18 -7.55 23.61
N TYR A 674 8.91 -6.27 23.35
CA TYR A 674 8.07 -5.47 24.24
C TYR A 674 6.59 -5.50 23.88
N THR A 675 5.77 -5.46 24.93
CA THR A 675 4.32 -5.37 24.84
C THR A 675 3.85 -4.04 25.43
N TYR A 676 2.89 -3.43 24.77
CA TYR A 676 2.28 -2.16 25.16
C TYR A 676 0.76 -2.30 25.18
N TRP A 677 0.10 -1.48 25.98
CA TRP A 677 -1.36 -1.35 26.02
C TRP A 677 -1.76 0.10 25.80
N TYR A 678 -2.93 0.32 25.20
CA TYR A 678 -3.44 1.65 24.90
C TYR A 678 -4.31 2.18 26.04
N ALA A 679 -3.88 3.28 26.68
CA ALA A 679 -4.61 3.91 27.77
C ALA A 679 -5.78 4.78 27.29
N GLY A 680 -5.60 5.59 26.23
CA GLY A 680 -6.69 6.37 25.63
C GLY A 680 -7.23 7.54 26.45
N GLY A 681 -6.54 7.94 27.52
CA GLY A 681 -7.04 8.91 28.50
C GLY A 681 -6.79 10.37 28.12
N GLU A 682 -5.86 10.61 27.20
CA GLU A 682 -5.33 11.93 26.85
C GLU A 682 -5.95 12.44 25.54
N HIS A 683 -5.97 13.75 25.36
CA HIS A 683 -6.50 14.38 24.13
C HIS A 683 -5.39 14.91 23.21
N SER A 684 -4.12 14.82 23.66
CA SER A 684 -2.94 15.36 23.00
C SER A 684 -1.89 14.26 22.80
N ASP A 685 -1.15 14.39 21.71
CA ASP A 685 -0.02 13.55 21.30
C ASP A 685 1.27 13.77 22.10
N GLN A 686 1.38 14.86 22.88
CA GLN A 686 2.53 15.14 23.74
C GLN A 686 2.72 14.06 24.83
N VAL A 687 1.65 13.35 25.16
CA VAL A 687 1.67 12.24 26.11
C VAL A 687 1.38 10.95 25.35
N SER A 688 2.37 10.05 25.32
CA SER A 688 2.20 8.72 24.74
C SER A 688 1.10 7.95 25.47
N GLU A 689 -0.02 7.73 24.77
CA GLU A 689 -1.13 6.92 25.29
C GLU A 689 -0.81 5.43 25.34
N TRP A 690 0.19 4.99 24.57
CA TRP A 690 0.72 3.63 24.64
C TRP A 690 1.66 3.50 25.84
N ARG A 691 1.26 2.64 26.78
CA ARG A 691 2.02 2.35 27.99
C ARG A 691 2.69 0.99 27.87
N ARG A 692 3.97 0.93 28.18
CA ARG A 692 4.71 -0.34 28.17
C ARG A 692 4.25 -1.19 29.34
N LEU A 693 4.03 -2.47 29.07
CA LEU A 693 3.78 -3.47 30.10
C LEU A 693 5.11 -3.73 30.82
N GLN A 694 5.25 -3.19 32.03
CA GLN A 694 6.45 -3.29 32.87
C GLN A 694 6.05 -3.74 34.27
N PRO A 695 6.92 -4.49 34.97
CA PRO A 695 6.68 -4.83 36.35
C PRO A 695 6.83 -3.61 37.28
N GLU A 696 5.99 -3.54 38.32
CA GLU A 696 6.03 -2.45 39.30
C GLU A 696 7.36 -2.42 40.08
N LYS A 697 8.01 -3.59 40.23
CA LYS A 697 9.32 -3.73 40.88
C LYS A 697 10.23 -4.62 40.05
N ALA A 698 11.53 -4.31 40.09
CA ALA A 698 12.55 -5.13 39.42
C ALA A 698 12.56 -6.56 40.02
N GLY A 699 12.22 -7.55 39.19
CA GLY A 699 12.16 -8.96 39.56
C GLY A 699 10.75 -9.55 39.64
N ASP A 700 9.70 -8.72 39.67
CA ASP A 700 8.31 -9.17 39.62
C ASP A 700 7.84 -9.37 38.16
N PRO A 701 6.85 -10.22 37.88
CA PRO A 701 6.18 -10.25 36.58
C PRO A 701 5.36 -8.96 36.38
N PRO A 702 5.18 -8.49 35.14
CA PRO A 702 4.28 -7.38 34.86
C PRO A 702 2.82 -7.77 35.15
N ASP A 703 2.04 -6.81 35.66
CA ASP A 703 0.59 -6.97 35.85
C ASP A 703 -0.18 -6.36 34.67
N ALA A 704 -1.34 -6.96 34.36
CA ALA A 704 -2.27 -6.38 33.40
C ALA A 704 -2.88 -5.06 33.92
N PRO A 705 -3.19 -4.07 33.05
CA PRO A 705 -3.70 -2.78 33.49
C PRO A 705 -5.06 -2.92 34.19
N ALA A 706 -5.30 -2.10 35.21
CA ALA A 706 -6.61 -2.02 35.84
C ALA A 706 -7.64 -1.41 34.85
N GLY A 707 -8.86 -1.95 34.83
CA GLY A 707 -9.90 -1.47 33.91
C GLY A 707 -10.27 0.01 34.07
N ALA A 708 -9.98 0.65 35.21
CA ALA A 708 -10.19 2.08 35.41
C ALA A 708 -9.17 2.97 34.67
N GLU A 709 -8.05 2.41 34.24
CA GLU A 709 -6.97 3.12 33.54
C GLU A 709 -7.10 3.05 32.01
N VAL A 710 -8.04 2.24 31.52
CA VAL A 710 -8.26 1.97 30.09
C VAL A 710 -9.49 2.73 29.61
N PHE A 711 -9.28 3.70 28.74
CA PHE A 711 -10.32 4.54 28.14
C PHE A 711 -10.71 4.10 26.73
N LEU A 712 -10.79 2.79 26.53
CA LEU A 712 -11.26 2.16 25.30
C LEU A 712 -12.24 1.04 25.70
N PRO A 713 -13.33 0.77 24.96
CA PRO A 713 -14.21 -0.37 25.25
C PRO A 713 -13.49 -1.70 24.99
N PRO A 714 -14.07 -2.84 25.38
CA PRO A 714 -13.61 -4.14 24.88
C PRO A 714 -13.55 -4.14 23.35
N VAL A 715 -12.42 -4.61 22.80
CA VAL A 715 -12.14 -4.61 21.35
C VAL A 715 -12.27 -6.04 20.84
N ARG A 716 -13.30 -6.30 20.03
CA ARG A 716 -13.65 -7.62 19.49
C ARG A 716 -12.87 -7.94 18.22
N CYS A 717 -12.55 -6.95 17.41
CA CYS A 717 -11.75 -7.11 16.21
C CYS A 717 -10.81 -5.93 15.99
N VAL A 718 -9.66 -6.20 15.40
CA VAL A 718 -8.61 -5.22 15.11
C VAL A 718 -8.16 -5.39 13.67
N HIS A 719 -7.98 -4.28 12.95
CA HIS A 719 -7.47 -4.30 11.59
C HIS A 719 -6.54 -3.13 11.33
N ARG A 720 -5.35 -3.41 10.80
CA ARG A 720 -4.40 -2.40 10.36
C ARG A 720 -4.70 -2.04 8.89
N GLY A 721 -5.24 -0.85 8.64
CA GLY A 721 -5.50 -0.37 7.28
C GLY A 721 -4.24 0.06 6.53
N ARG A 722 -4.27 0.04 5.19
CA ARG A 722 -3.18 0.54 4.32
C ARG A 722 -2.84 2.01 4.51
N ASP A 723 -3.81 2.80 4.95
CA ASP A 723 -3.63 4.22 5.31
C ASP A 723 -2.88 4.41 6.64
N ALA A 724 -2.39 3.32 7.25
CA ALA A 724 -1.78 3.33 8.56
C ALA A 724 -2.74 3.82 9.66
N SER A 725 -4.07 3.68 9.49
CA SER A 725 -5.04 3.69 10.58
C SER A 725 -5.13 2.33 11.27
N LEU A 726 -5.33 2.31 12.58
CA LEU A 726 -5.67 1.08 13.32
C LEU A 726 -7.16 1.10 13.60
N TRP A 727 -7.91 0.27 12.87
CA TRP A 727 -9.35 0.10 13.01
C TRP A 727 -9.66 -0.85 14.16
N LEU A 728 -10.65 -0.45 14.96
CA LEU A 728 -11.06 -1.11 16.18
C LEU A 728 -12.57 -1.36 16.11
N GLY A 729 -12.96 -2.63 16.07
CA GLY A 729 -14.34 -3.02 16.23
C GLY A 729 -14.57 -3.34 17.70
N THR A 730 -15.36 -2.51 18.37
CA THR A 730 -15.56 -2.57 19.81
C THR A 730 -16.94 -3.12 20.15
N GLU A 731 -17.18 -3.43 21.43
CA GLU A 731 -18.55 -3.71 21.93
C GLU A 731 -19.48 -2.48 21.89
N ALA A 732 -18.93 -1.29 21.69
CA ALA A 732 -19.65 -0.02 21.71
C ALA A 732 -19.50 0.75 20.38
N GLY A 733 -19.42 0.04 19.26
CA GLY A 733 -19.33 0.60 17.92
C GLY A 733 -17.93 0.58 17.31
N ILE A 734 -17.78 1.32 16.22
CA ILE A 734 -16.53 1.43 15.46
C ILE A 734 -15.66 2.54 16.07
N ALA A 735 -14.36 2.30 16.15
CA ALA A 735 -13.36 3.30 16.45
C ALA A 735 -12.12 3.12 15.57
N ARG A 736 -11.29 4.16 15.47
CA ARG A 736 -9.96 4.06 14.85
C ARG A 736 -8.96 4.94 15.56
N TYR A 737 -7.73 4.47 15.63
CA TYR A 737 -6.58 5.28 16.01
C TYR A 737 -5.85 5.73 14.75
N VAL A 738 -5.76 7.04 14.54
CA VAL A 738 -5.26 7.65 13.30
C VAL A 738 -4.35 8.84 13.60
N ALA A 739 -3.36 9.07 12.73
CA ALA A 739 -2.52 10.27 12.75
C ALA A 739 -3.11 11.34 11.80
N ARG A 740 -3.38 12.54 12.33
CA ARG A 740 -3.83 13.70 11.56
C ARG A 740 -2.76 14.78 11.56
N ALA A 741 -2.53 15.39 10.40
CA ALA A 741 -1.70 16.58 10.35
C ALA A 741 -2.41 17.73 11.11
N VAL A 742 -1.65 18.54 11.86
CA VAL A 742 -2.19 19.71 12.59
C VAL A 742 -1.67 21.01 11.97
N ARG A 743 -0.35 21.19 11.88
CA ARG A 743 0.33 22.34 11.24
C ARG A 743 1.65 21.89 10.61
N GLY A 744 1.90 22.24 9.34
CA GLY A 744 3.14 21.84 8.65
C GLY A 744 3.37 20.32 8.68
N PRO A 745 4.60 19.83 8.95
CA PRO A 745 4.90 18.40 9.06
C PRO A 745 4.48 17.77 10.41
N THR A 746 3.79 18.49 11.29
CA THR A 746 3.40 18.00 12.62
C THR A 746 2.09 17.21 12.56
N TYR A 747 2.10 15.99 13.13
CA TYR A 747 0.95 15.10 13.21
C TYR A 747 0.55 14.83 14.66
N THR A 748 -0.74 14.88 14.95
CA THR A 748 -1.34 14.40 16.20
C THR A 748 -1.97 13.05 15.97
N THR A 749 -1.68 12.08 16.83
CA THR A 749 -2.46 10.85 16.89
C THR A 749 -3.68 11.05 17.75
N LEU A 750 -4.84 10.59 17.31
CA LEU A 750 -6.07 10.66 18.11
C LEU A 750 -6.94 9.42 17.87
N LEU A 751 -7.72 9.07 18.89
CA LEU A 751 -8.79 8.09 18.79
C LEU A 751 -10.06 8.76 18.26
N GLU A 752 -10.57 8.27 17.15
CA GLU A 752 -11.89 8.61 16.62
C GLU A 752 -12.85 7.47 16.93
N ALA A 753 -14.04 7.80 17.42
CA ALA A 753 -15.14 6.85 17.51
C ALA A 753 -16.29 7.30 16.59
N PHE A 754 -17.12 6.35 16.19
CA PHE A 754 -18.26 6.57 15.29
C PHE A 754 -19.61 6.22 15.95
N PRO A 755 -19.93 6.75 17.15
CA PRO A 755 -21.23 6.52 17.77
C PRO A 755 -22.40 7.13 16.97
N ASP A 756 -22.11 8.04 16.04
CA ASP A 756 -23.05 8.57 15.04
C ASP A 756 -23.41 7.55 13.94
N LEU A 757 -22.65 6.47 13.79
CA LEU A 757 -22.93 5.38 12.85
C LEU A 757 -23.49 4.16 13.55
N THR A 758 -22.84 3.69 14.61
CA THR A 758 -23.32 2.54 15.38
C THR A 758 -22.79 2.57 16.80
N THR A 759 -23.62 2.13 17.74
CA THR A 759 -23.28 1.99 19.15
C THR A 759 -23.24 0.53 19.60
N GLY A 760 -23.59 -0.41 18.72
CA GLY A 760 -23.58 -1.84 19.00
C GLY A 760 -22.23 -2.50 18.68
N PRO A 761 -22.08 -3.79 19.01
CA PRO A 761 -20.87 -4.54 18.71
C PRO A 761 -20.55 -4.60 17.21
N VAL A 762 -19.25 -4.60 16.92
CA VAL A 762 -18.69 -4.91 15.61
C VAL A 762 -18.15 -6.33 15.66
N HIS A 763 -18.67 -7.21 14.79
CA HIS A 763 -18.36 -8.65 14.80
C HIS A 763 -17.06 -8.96 14.06
N ARG A 764 -16.85 -8.30 12.91
CA ARG A 764 -15.69 -8.49 12.03
C ARG A 764 -15.32 -7.21 11.31
N ILE A 765 -14.03 -7.06 11.05
CA ILE A 765 -13.48 -6.06 10.13
C ILE A 765 -12.64 -6.80 9.10
N ARG A 766 -12.92 -6.58 7.82
CA ARG A 766 -12.14 -7.17 6.72
C ARG A 766 -11.79 -6.10 5.70
N GLU A 767 -10.57 -6.15 5.19
CA GLU A 767 -10.17 -5.32 4.06
C GLU A 767 -10.22 -6.14 2.77
N ASP A 768 -10.82 -5.57 1.73
CA ASP A 768 -10.90 -6.22 0.43
C ASP A 768 -9.63 -6.01 -0.40
N GLU A 769 -9.58 -6.62 -1.59
CA GLU A 769 -8.40 -6.49 -2.46
C GLU A 769 -8.19 -5.07 -3.01
N ARG A 770 -9.24 -4.24 -3.04
CA ARG A 770 -9.20 -2.83 -3.47
C ARG A 770 -8.72 -1.90 -2.36
N GLY A 771 -8.61 -2.39 -1.13
CA GLY A 771 -8.18 -1.63 0.03
C GLY A 771 -9.32 -0.92 0.76
N GLU A 772 -10.58 -1.27 0.47
CA GLU A 772 -11.71 -0.78 1.24
C GLU A 772 -11.90 -1.64 2.49
N VAL A 773 -12.28 -1.01 3.60
CA VAL A 773 -12.44 -1.68 4.90
C VAL A 773 -13.93 -1.88 5.16
N TRP A 774 -14.34 -3.12 5.38
CA TRP A 774 -15.71 -3.56 5.59
C TRP A 774 -15.94 -3.92 7.06
N PHE A 775 -17.08 -3.52 7.62
CA PHE A 775 -17.43 -3.69 9.02
C PHE A 775 -18.76 -4.43 9.12
N CYS A 776 -18.71 -5.63 9.70
CA CYS A 776 -19.87 -6.46 10.00
C CYS A 776 -20.41 -6.06 11.39
N THR A 777 -21.64 -5.55 11.46
CA THR A 777 -22.21 -4.95 12.67
C THR A 777 -23.65 -5.39 12.91
N ASP A 778 -24.18 -5.07 14.09
CA ASP A 778 -25.61 -5.22 14.43
C ASP A 778 -26.54 -4.29 13.64
N ARG A 779 -26.00 -3.36 12.86
CA ARG A 779 -26.76 -2.43 11.99
C ARG A 779 -26.39 -2.65 10.53
N GLY A 780 -26.13 -3.91 10.17
CA GLY A 780 -25.72 -4.34 8.85
C GLY A 780 -24.28 -4.04 8.51
N LEU A 781 -24.03 -3.83 7.23
CA LEU A 781 -22.71 -3.78 6.63
C LEU A 781 -22.30 -2.34 6.33
N PHE A 782 -21.17 -1.93 6.89
CA PHE A 782 -20.53 -0.66 6.55
C PHE A 782 -19.26 -0.89 5.75
N ARG A 783 -18.89 0.10 4.93
CA ARG A 783 -17.62 0.13 4.20
C ARG A 783 -16.99 1.51 4.30
N TYR A 784 -15.66 1.54 4.36
CA TYR A 784 -14.83 2.72 4.31
C TYR A 784 -13.90 2.67 3.10
N ASP A 785 -13.96 3.68 2.22
CA ASP A 785 -13.23 3.74 0.95
C ASP A 785 -11.89 4.52 1.01
N GLY A 786 -11.39 4.75 2.23
CA GLY A 786 -10.26 5.63 2.50
C GLY A 786 -10.64 7.09 2.75
N ARG A 787 -11.92 7.47 2.58
CA ARG A 787 -12.41 8.83 2.86
C ARG A 787 -13.81 8.84 3.48
N ASP A 788 -14.77 8.18 2.83
CA ASP A 788 -16.18 8.19 3.16
C ASP A 788 -16.64 6.88 3.78
N TRP A 789 -17.67 7.02 4.62
CA TRP A 789 -18.47 5.91 5.11
C TRP A 789 -19.57 5.59 4.12
N TRP A 790 -19.83 4.30 3.98
CA TRP A 790 -20.94 3.76 3.21
C TRP A 790 -21.66 2.72 4.06
N GLN A 791 -22.99 2.67 3.94
CA GLN A 791 -23.80 1.59 4.48
C GLN A 791 -24.56 0.94 3.35
N HIS A 792 -24.63 -0.39 3.36
CA HIS A 792 -25.52 -1.10 2.46
C HIS A 792 -26.94 -1.06 3.01
N GLN A 793 -27.88 -0.49 2.23
CA GLN A 793 -29.30 -0.29 2.57
C GLN A 793 -30.14 -0.73 1.38
N ASP A 794 -31.12 -1.62 1.58
CA ASP A 794 -32.07 -2.06 0.55
C ASP A 794 -31.42 -2.35 -0.82
N ASP A 795 -30.40 -3.20 -0.85
CA ASP A 795 -29.63 -3.57 -2.05
C ASP A 795 -28.80 -2.46 -2.72
N THR A 796 -28.57 -1.34 -2.01
CA THR A 796 -27.76 -0.23 -2.53
C THR A 796 -26.75 0.28 -1.52
N TRP A 797 -25.63 0.81 -2.01
CA TRP A 797 -24.65 1.50 -1.16
C TRP A 797 -25.02 2.97 -1.00
N VAL A 798 -25.30 3.38 0.23
CA VAL A 798 -25.61 4.77 0.58
C VAL A 798 -24.40 5.41 1.24
N GLN A 799 -23.96 6.54 0.68
CA GLN A 799 -22.87 7.33 1.25
C GLN A 799 -23.35 8.04 2.52
N LEU A 800 -22.60 7.86 3.60
CA LEU A 800 -22.78 8.47 4.92
C LEU A 800 -21.66 9.48 5.18
N GLY A 801 -21.15 10.18 4.16
CA GLY A 801 -20.15 11.25 4.32
C GLY A 801 -18.79 10.83 4.87
N ARG A 802 -17.94 11.81 5.12
CA ARG A 802 -16.52 11.61 5.44
C ARG A 802 -16.34 11.04 6.84
N ALA A 803 -15.35 10.17 7.00
CA ALA A 803 -14.98 9.66 8.31
C ALA A 803 -14.41 10.74 9.22
N ASP A 804 -13.76 11.75 8.64
CA ASP A 804 -13.08 12.79 9.39
C ASP A 804 -13.98 13.93 9.89
N SER A 805 -15.29 13.84 9.60
CA SER A 805 -16.29 14.89 9.82
C SER A 805 -17.49 14.38 10.64
N LEU A 806 -18.14 15.29 11.35
CA LEU A 806 -19.43 15.12 12.03
C LEU A 806 -20.53 15.88 11.27
N TYR A 807 -21.73 15.33 11.29
CA TYR A 807 -22.89 15.81 10.53
C TYR A 807 -24.10 16.05 11.44
N ASP A 808 -23.94 16.94 12.42
CA ASP A 808 -24.98 17.43 13.33
C ASP A 808 -25.53 18.80 12.90
N GLY A 809 -25.52 19.06 11.58
CA GLY A 809 -25.77 20.35 10.96
C GLY A 809 -24.83 20.55 9.77
N GLU A 810 -24.15 21.71 9.72
CA GLU A 810 -23.03 21.90 8.79
C GLU A 810 -21.84 20.99 9.16
N PRO A 811 -21.17 20.35 8.18
CA PRO A 811 -20.06 19.46 8.45
C PRO A 811 -18.95 20.14 9.25
N ARG A 812 -18.55 19.50 10.35
CA ARG A 812 -17.44 19.99 11.20
C ARG A 812 -16.40 18.89 11.45
N PRO A 813 -15.14 19.24 11.75
CA PRO A 813 -14.10 18.25 12.03
C PRO A 813 -14.49 17.32 13.19
N ARG A 814 -14.17 16.03 13.05
CA ARG A 814 -14.34 15.03 14.10
C ARG A 814 -13.30 15.26 15.22
N PRO A 815 -13.73 15.38 16.49
CA PRO A 815 -12.86 15.59 17.65
C PRO A 815 -12.20 14.28 18.13
N ALA A 816 -11.34 14.37 19.15
CA ALA A 816 -10.81 13.22 19.87
C ALA A 816 -11.88 12.58 20.77
N TYR A 817 -11.85 11.24 20.87
CA TYR A 817 -12.77 10.43 21.66
C TYR A 817 -12.05 9.64 22.74
N ARG A 818 -12.78 9.30 23.80
CA ARG A 818 -12.38 8.30 24.78
C ARG A 818 -13.60 7.56 25.34
N TRP A 819 -13.41 6.35 25.84
CA TRP A 819 -14.48 5.56 26.46
C TRP A 819 -14.37 5.56 27.97
N ARG A 820 -15.42 6.03 28.66
CA ARG A 820 -15.47 5.98 30.12
C ARG A 820 -16.13 4.68 30.58
N ARG A 821 -15.32 3.70 30.97
CA ARG A 821 -15.78 2.35 31.39
C ARG A 821 -16.75 2.37 32.56
N ALA A 822 -16.56 3.26 33.53
CA ALA A 822 -17.44 3.37 34.70
C ALA A 822 -18.89 3.75 34.33
N SER A 823 -19.06 4.63 33.34
CA SER A 823 -20.37 5.06 32.86
C SER A 823 -20.83 4.36 31.58
N LYS A 824 -19.97 3.52 30.97
CA LYS A 824 -20.19 2.89 29.66
C LYS A 824 -20.64 3.90 28.61
N ARG A 825 -19.92 5.02 28.49
CA ARG A 825 -20.21 6.08 27.52
C ARG A 825 -18.96 6.57 26.81
N TRP A 826 -19.13 6.90 25.53
CA TRP A 826 -18.16 7.69 24.77
C TRP A 826 -18.16 9.13 25.28
N GLN A 827 -16.98 9.71 25.36
CA GLN A 827 -16.75 11.12 25.62
C GLN A 827 -15.97 11.72 24.45
N THR A 828 -16.20 13.00 24.18
CA THR A 828 -15.47 13.79 23.21
C THR A 828 -14.73 14.93 23.90
N TRP A 829 -13.60 15.34 23.35
CA TRP A 829 -12.89 16.54 23.81
C TRP A 829 -13.62 17.80 23.34
N ASP A 830 -13.98 18.70 24.27
CA ASP A 830 -14.40 20.06 23.97
C ASP A 830 -13.22 21.01 24.11
N GLU A 831 -12.73 21.52 22.98
CA GLU A 831 -11.61 22.46 22.94
C GLU A 831 -11.89 23.77 23.69
N ARG A 832 -13.14 24.24 23.72
CA ARG A 832 -13.48 25.52 24.35
C ARG A 832 -13.47 25.43 25.86
N GLY A 833 -13.98 24.33 26.40
CA GLY A 833 -14.02 24.05 27.83
C GLY A 833 -12.77 23.36 28.36
N ALA A 834 -11.87 22.89 27.48
CA ALA A 834 -10.73 22.04 27.80
C ALA A 834 -11.15 20.84 28.69
N VAL A 835 -12.26 20.19 28.33
CA VAL A 835 -12.89 19.15 29.13
C VAL A 835 -13.44 18.03 28.26
N TRP A 836 -13.44 16.82 28.81
CA TRP A 836 -14.13 15.67 28.22
C TRP A 836 -15.62 15.72 28.54
N VAL A 837 -16.45 15.73 27.49
CA VAL A 837 -17.91 15.80 27.59
C VAL A 837 -18.51 14.49 27.08
N ASP A 838 -19.54 13.99 27.77
CA ASP A 838 -20.27 12.81 27.31
C ASP A 838 -20.92 13.06 25.95
N VAL A 839 -20.76 12.10 25.03
CA VAL A 839 -21.44 12.12 23.74
C VAL A 839 -22.94 11.90 24.00
N PRO A 840 -23.83 12.81 23.55
CA PRO A 840 -25.26 12.65 23.74
C PRO A 840 -25.79 11.39 23.06
N ALA A 841 -26.78 10.74 23.66
CA ALA A 841 -27.54 9.69 22.99
C ALA A 841 -28.41 10.32 21.90
N GLY A 842 -27.96 10.25 20.65
CA GLY A 842 -28.69 10.70 19.47
C GLY A 842 -29.04 9.53 18.55
N THR A 843 -29.96 9.76 17.61
CA THR A 843 -30.24 8.79 16.54
C THR A 843 -29.03 8.74 15.60
N PRO A 844 -28.42 7.56 15.37
CA PRO A 844 -27.35 7.40 14.38
C PRO A 844 -27.83 7.83 12.99
N ARG A 845 -26.94 8.36 12.16
CA ARG A 845 -27.25 8.72 10.76
C ARG A 845 -27.29 7.52 9.82
N SER A 846 -26.92 6.33 10.31
CA SER A 846 -27.16 5.05 9.65
C SER A 846 -28.61 4.58 9.80
N THR A 847 -29.12 3.78 8.87
CA THR A 847 -30.36 3.02 9.03
C THR A 847 -30.14 1.78 9.91
N ALA A 848 -31.24 1.19 10.39
CA ALA A 848 -31.18 -0.09 11.10
C ALA A 848 -31.33 -1.20 10.06
N GLU A 849 -30.24 -1.90 9.79
CA GLU A 849 -30.20 -3.05 8.88
C GLU A 849 -29.98 -4.34 9.68
N PRO A 850 -30.38 -5.51 9.16
CA PRO A 850 -30.13 -6.79 9.81
C PRO A 850 -28.64 -7.02 10.12
N ALA A 851 -28.35 -7.67 11.24
CA ALA A 851 -26.98 -7.92 11.66
C ALA A 851 -26.20 -8.76 10.64
N VAL A 852 -24.93 -8.38 10.42
CA VAL A 852 -23.97 -9.16 9.64
C VAL A 852 -22.85 -9.57 10.59
N HIS A 853 -22.56 -10.87 10.68
CA HIS A 853 -21.56 -11.43 11.57
C HIS A 853 -20.19 -11.61 10.89
N ASP A 854 -20.15 -11.98 9.62
CA ASP A 854 -18.90 -12.13 8.85
C ASP A 854 -19.13 -11.84 7.36
N VAL A 855 -18.03 -11.56 6.66
CA VAL A 855 -17.98 -11.40 5.20
C VAL A 855 -16.79 -12.17 4.63
N ALA A 856 -17.01 -12.84 3.50
CA ALA A 856 -15.95 -13.53 2.77
C ALA A 856 -16.03 -13.23 1.26
N TRP A 857 -14.89 -13.26 0.59
CA TRP A 857 -14.79 -13.17 -0.87
C TRP A 857 -14.17 -14.44 -1.42
N THR A 858 -14.72 -14.93 -2.54
CA THR A 858 -14.21 -16.10 -3.23
C THR A 858 -14.04 -15.79 -4.70
N ASP A 859 -12.93 -16.25 -5.28
CA ASP A 859 -12.81 -16.32 -6.74
C ASP A 859 -13.89 -17.26 -7.27
N THR A 860 -14.49 -16.90 -8.39
CA THR A 860 -15.36 -17.76 -9.20
C THR A 860 -14.90 -17.69 -10.66
N VAL A 861 -15.68 -18.24 -11.58
CA VAL A 861 -15.36 -18.21 -13.01
C VAL A 861 -16.60 -17.96 -13.85
N ALA A 862 -16.47 -17.10 -14.86
CA ALA A 862 -17.46 -16.98 -15.93
C ALA A 862 -16.99 -17.79 -17.13
N ALA A 863 -17.83 -18.71 -17.60
CA ALA A 863 -17.50 -19.61 -18.69
C ALA A 863 -18.37 -19.32 -19.92
N ASP A 864 -17.72 -19.15 -21.07
CA ASP A 864 -18.34 -18.90 -22.36
C ASP A 864 -17.89 -19.94 -23.39
N LEU A 865 -18.79 -20.31 -24.31
CA LEU A 865 -18.47 -21.08 -25.50
C LEU A 865 -18.46 -20.14 -26.72
N GLY A 866 -17.54 -20.38 -27.65
CA GLY A 866 -17.39 -19.54 -28.84
C GLY A 866 -16.25 -19.98 -29.75
N GLY A 867 -15.82 -19.07 -30.63
CA GLY A 867 -14.62 -19.23 -31.45
C GLY A 867 -13.49 -18.33 -30.94
N TRP A 868 -12.25 -18.81 -31.06
CA TRP A 868 -11.03 -18.06 -30.76
C TRP A 868 -10.07 -18.13 -31.94
N ASP A 869 -9.63 -16.97 -32.43
CA ASP A 869 -8.69 -16.87 -33.57
C ASP A 869 -7.24 -16.59 -33.15
N GLY A 870 -6.95 -16.62 -31.85
CA GLY A 870 -5.65 -16.23 -31.28
C GLY A 870 -5.60 -14.79 -30.75
N SER A 871 -6.60 -13.96 -31.07
CA SER A 871 -6.66 -12.55 -30.67
C SER A 871 -8.04 -12.11 -30.15
N THR A 872 -9.11 -12.57 -30.79
CA THR A 872 -10.48 -12.12 -30.55
C THR A 872 -11.38 -13.32 -30.29
N PHE A 873 -12.20 -13.21 -29.24
CA PHE A 873 -13.17 -14.25 -28.89
C PHE A 873 -14.55 -13.87 -29.39
N THR A 874 -15.14 -14.73 -30.21
CA THR A 874 -16.51 -14.57 -30.69
C THR A 874 -17.44 -15.49 -29.90
N ARG A 875 -18.19 -14.92 -28.96
CA ARG A 875 -19.10 -15.66 -28.08
C ARG A 875 -20.29 -16.24 -28.85
N THR A 876 -20.55 -17.52 -28.69
CA THR A 876 -21.78 -18.19 -29.18
C THR A 876 -22.79 -18.44 -28.06
N GLY A 877 -22.34 -18.58 -26.80
CA GLY A 877 -23.22 -18.78 -25.65
C GLY A 877 -22.45 -18.85 -24.33
N ALA A 878 -23.17 -18.95 -23.21
CA ALA A 878 -22.57 -19.33 -21.93
C ALA A 878 -22.28 -20.84 -21.91
N ALA A 879 -21.21 -21.26 -21.24
CA ALA A 879 -21.01 -22.66 -20.93
C ALA A 879 -21.90 -23.06 -19.74
N ASP A 880 -22.26 -24.33 -19.67
CA ASP A 880 -23.03 -24.88 -18.55
C ASP A 880 -22.17 -24.89 -17.27
N PRO A 881 -22.53 -24.12 -16.22
CA PRO A 881 -21.76 -24.06 -14.99
C PRO A 881 -21.73 -25.39 -14.22
N GLU A 882 -22.73 -26.26 -14.39
CA GLU A 882 -22.77 -27.59 -13.73
C GLU A 882 -21.69 -28.54 -14.27
N ARG A 883 -21.10 -28.22 -15.43
CA ARG A 883 -19.97 -28.98 -15.99
C ARG A 883 -18.63 -28.54 -15.44
N LEU A 884 -18.55 -27.42 -14.73
CA LEU A 884 -17.29 -26.99 -14.14
C LEU A 884 -17.05 -27.73 -12.81
N ALA A 885 -15.81 -28.16 -12.61
CA ALA A 885 -15.40 -28.83 -11.38
C ALA A 885 -13.99 -28.39 -10.98
N MET A 886 -13.77 -28.17 -9.69
CA MET A 886 -12.43 -28.03 -9.14
C MET A 886 -11.87 -29.39 -8.78
N ARG A 887 -10.57 -29.57 -9.02
CA ARG A 887 -9.79 -30.71 -8.55
C ARG A 887 -8.65 -30.23 -7.69
N HIS A 888 -8.53 -30.84 -6.51
CA HIS A 888 -7.42 -30.61 -5.61
C HIS A 888 -6.65 -31.91 -5.40
N LYS A 889 -5.33 -31.82 -5.33
CA LYS A 889 -4.46 -32.98 -5.22
C LYS A 889 -3.58 -32.92 -3.97
N PRO A 890 -4.09 -33.38 -2.81
CA PRO A 890 -3.36 -33.29 -1.54
C PRO A 890 -2.08 -34.14 -1.53
N ALA A 891 -2.04 -35.24 -2.30
CA ALA A 891 -0.87 -36.12 -2.44
C ALA A 891 -0.74 -36.64 -3.88
N GLU A 892 0.43 -37.13 -4.29
CA GLU A 892 0.65 -37.51 -5.70
C GLU A 892 -0.26 -38.67 -6.17
N ASP A 893 -0.68 -39.52 -5.26
CA ASP A 893 -1.53 -40.69 -5.43
C ASP A 893 -3.01 -40.42 -5.14
N ARG A 894 -3.36 -39.19 -4.74
CA ARG A 894 -4.72 -38.84 -4.30
C ARG A 894 -5.21 -37.54 -4.93
N VAL A 895 -6.32 -37.64 -5.66
CA VAL A 895 -7.09 -36.51 -6.20
C VAL A 895 -8.45 -36.48 -5.50
N VAL A 896 -8.91 -35.29 -5.14
CA VAL A 896 -10.21 -35.05 -4.51
C VAL A 896 -10.96 -33.94 -5.24
N GLY A 897 -12.28 -33.89 -5.09
CA GLY A 897 -13.07 -32.73 -5.50
C GLY A 897 -12.62 -31.49 -4.72
N GLY A 898 -12.47 -30.37 -5.43
CA GLY A 898 -12.32 -29.05 -4.83
C GLY A 898 -13.68 -28.37 -4.67
N GLY A 899 -13.65 -27.09 -4.31
CA GLY A 899 -14.85 -26.30 -4.11
C GLY A 899 -15.27 -25.46 -5.29
N ILE A 900 -15.64 -24.22 -4.98
CA ILE A 900 -16.18 -23.23 -5.92
C ILE A 900 -15.28 -23.14 -7.18
N PRO A 901 -15.82 -23.42 -8.39
CA PRO A 901 -15.08 -23.31 -9.64
C PRO A 901 -14.44 -21.93 -9.82
N ALA A 902 -13.10 -21.93 -9.91
CA ALA A 902 -12.30 -20.71 -10.04
C ALA A 902 -10.97 -21.01 -10.73
N LEU A 903 -10.47 -20.04 -11.50
CA LEU A 903 -9.13 -20.14 -12.07
C LEU A 903 -8.07 -19.92 -10.97
N PRO A 904 -7.08 -20.82 -10.83
CA PRO A 904 -5.91 -20.53 -10.00
C PRO A 904 -5.23 -19.25 -10.49
N ARG A 905 -4.87 -18.36 -9.56
CA ARG A 905 -4.12 -17.14 -9.90
C ARG A 905 -2.70 -17.54 -10.33
N ILE A 906 -2.15 -16.88 -11.34
CA ILE A 906 -0.75 -17.06 -11.74
C ILE A 906 0.11 -16.41 -10.64
N PRO A 907 0.89 -17.17 -9.87
CA PRO A 907 1.72 -16.64 -8.79
C PRO A 907 2.85 -15.78 -9.35
N GLU A 908 3.53 -15.02 -8.49
CA GLU A 908 4.71 -14.24 -8.88
C GLU A 908 5.85 -15.14 -9.36
N GLY A 909 6.60 -14.68 -10.36
CA GLY A 909 7.71 -15.43 -10.92
C GLY A 909 7.26 -16.60 -11.79
N ASN A 910 8.01 -17.70 -11.73
CA ASN A 910 7.74 -18.89 -12.56
C ASN A 910 6.72 -19.81 -11.90
N SER A 911 5.76 -20.26 -12.70
CA SER A 911 4.76 -21.25 -12.32
C SER A 911 4.71 -22.36 -13.36
N THR A 912 4.52 -23.60 -12.90
CA THR A 912 4.38 -24.77 -13.76
C THR A 912 2.93 -25.18 -13.83
N TRP A 913 2.42 -25.27 -15.05
CA TRP A 913 1.06 -25.64 -15.37
C TRP A 913 1.05 -26.95 -16.15
N ARG A 914 -0.07 -27.67 -16.11
CA ARG A 914 -0.26 -28.89 -16.91
C ARG A 914 -1.66 -29.03 -17.45
N TYR A 915 -1.75 -29.71 -18.59
CA TYR A 915 -3.01 -30.16 -19.16
C TYR A 915 -3.28 -31.60 -18.72
N LEU A 916 -4.53 -31.90 -18.42
CA LEU A 916 -5.06 -33.18 -17.95
C LEU A 916 -6.48 -33.38 -18.52
N SER A 917 -7.07 -34.53 -18.25
CA SER A 917 -8.50 -34.78 -18.46
C SER A 917 -9.11 -35.46 -17.24
N LEU A 918 -10.39 -35.21 -16.96
CA LEU A 918 -11.10 -35.90 -15.88
C LEU A 918 -11.17 -37.40 -16.13
N GLU A 919 -10.82 -38.21 -15.14
CA GLU A 919 -11.02 -39.65 -15.17
C GLU A 919 -12.52 -39.99 -15.19
N GLY A 920 -12.90 -41.03 -15.94
CA GLY A 920 -14.21 -41.67 -15.80
C GLY A 920 -14.31 -42.45 -14.50
N ASP A 921 -15.51 -42.95 -14.18
CA ASP A 921 -15.76 -43.66 -12.91
C ASP A 921 -14.94 -44.96 -12.77
N ASP A 922 -14.68 -45.66 -13.89
CA ASP A 922 -13.82 -46.83 -13.98
C ASP A 922 -12.70 -46.58 -15.01
N PRO A 923 -11.62 -45.87 -14.63
CA PRO A 923 -10.57 -45.53 -15.58
C PRO A 923 -9.80 -46.79 -15.99
N GLU A 924 -9.65 -47.00 -17.30
CA GLU A 924 -8.81 -48.08 -17.82
C GLU A 924 -7.34 -47.81 -17.42
N LEU A 925 -6.81 -48.64 -16.53
CA LEU A 925 -5.48 -48.44 -15.97
C LEU A 925 -4.42 -48.94 -16.96
N PRO A 926 -3.29 -48.22 -17.14
CA PRO A 926 -2.21 -48.67 -18.01
C PRO A 926 -1.73 -50.09 -17.64
N PRO A 927 -1.44 -50.96 -18.63
CA PRO A 927 -1.11 -52.36 -18.40
C PRO A 927 0.19 -52.56 -17.60
N ASP A 928 1.14 -51.63 -17.70
CA ASP A 928 2.42 -51.64 -17.00
C ASP A 928 2.43 -50.54 -15.92
N ARG A 929 2.75 -50.89 -14.67
CA ARG A 929 2.78 -49.98 -13.51
C ARG A 929 4.23 -49.78 -13.01
N PRO A 930 4.56 -48.72 -12.25
CA PRO A 930 3.72 -47.58 -11.89
C PRO A 930 3.61 -46.58 -13.05
N SER A 931 2.38 -46.14 -13.32
CA SER A 931 2.02 -45.19 -14.38
C SER A 931 1.12 -44.08 -13.82
N TRP A 932 1.12 -42.91 -14.48
CA TRP A 932 0.22 -41.81 -14.19
C TRP A 932 -1.09 -41.97 -14.96
N THR A 933 -2.21 -41.61 -14.34
CA THR A 933 -3.52 -41.55 -15.01
C THR A 933 -3.69 -40.26 -15.84
N VAL A 934 -4.76 -40.16 -16.64
CA VAL A 934 -5.11 -38.96 -17.43
C VAL A 934 -5.39 -37.72 -16.57
N GLU A 935 -5.85 -37.90 -15.33
CA GLU A 935 -6.06 -36.83 -14.35
C GLU A 935 -4.80 -36.60 -13.48
N GLY A 936 -3.73 -37.34 -13.77
CA GLY A 936 -2.43 -37.16 -13.15
C GLY A 936 -2.36 -37.64 -11.71
N ARG A 937 -3.06 -38.72 -11.36
CA ARG A 937 -2.91 -39.51 -10.13
C ARG A 937 -1.79 -40.56 -10.31
N LEU A 938 -0.92 -40.68 -9.31
CA LEU A 938 0.17 -41.67 -9.29
C LEU A 938 -0.36 -43.02 -8.83
N LEU A 939 -0.20 -44.06 -9.66
CA LEU A 939 -0.56 -45.43 -9.28
C LEU A 939 0.62 -46.13 -8.57
N PRO A 940 0.36 -46.99 -7.57
CA PRO A 940 1.42 -47.73 -6.88
C PRO A 940 2.18 -48.66 -7.85
N PRO A 941 3.50 -48.89 -7.62
CA PRO A 941 4.28 -49.82 -8.42
C PRO A 941 3.69 -51.24 -8.29
N PRO A 942 3.69 -52.04 -9.37
CA PRO A 942 3.18 -53.40 -9.35
C PRO A 942 4.16 -54.25 -8.54
N GLN A 943 3.66 -55.30 -7.89
CA GLN A 943 4.47 -56.26 -7.12
C GLN A 943 5.47 -57.09 -7.94
N ARG A 944 5.78 -56.72 -9.20
CA ARG A 944 6.71 -57.47 -10.07
C ARG A 944 8.07 -56.77 -10.24
N GLU A 945 9.13 -57.54 -10.02
CA GLU A 945 10.57 -57.20 -10.13
C GLU A 945 11.12 -57.12 -11.58
N ALA A 946 10.30 -57.19 -12.62
CA ALA A 946 10.82 -57.15 -13.99
C ALA A 946 11.17 -55.71 -14.41
N PRO A 947 12.40 -55.44 -14.90
CA PRO A 947 12.78 -54.13 -15.42
C PRO A 947 12.20 -53.95 -16.82
N TYR A 948 11.35 -52.93 -17.00
CA TYR A 948 11.06 -52.35 -18.30
C TYR A 948 11.71 -50.95 -18.38
N PRO A 949 12.21 -50.51 -19.56
CA PRO A 949 12.79 -49.18 -19.71
C PRO A 949 11.70 -48.13 -19.52
N GLY A 950 11.88 -47.19 -18.60
CA GLY A 950 10.92 -46.11 -18.32
C GLY A 950 10.54 -45.91 -16.85
N ARG A 951 11.11 -46.66 -15.90
CA ARG A 951 10.88 -46.43 -14.47
C ARG A 951 11.62 -45.18 -13.96
N TYR A 952 10.88 -44.38 -13.18
CA TYR A 952 11.39 -43.26 -12.36
C TYR A 952 12.25 -43.82 -11.22
N ASP A 953 13.57 -43.55 -11.26
CA ASP A 953 14.48 -43.69 -10.12
C ASP A 953 14.41 -42.39 -9.29
N ALA A 954 14.51 -42.47 -7.97
CA ALA A 954 14.37 -41.35 -7.04
C ALA A 954 15.58 -40.39 -7.03
N THR A 955 16.55 -40.59 -7.93
CA THR A 955 17.68 -39.67 -8.14
C THR A 955 17.37 -38.68 -9.25
N ALA A 956 17.87 -37.44 -9.12
CA ALA A 956 17.58 -36.34 -10.05
C ALA A 956 17.83 -36.76 -11.51
N PRO A 957 16.90 -36.45 -12.44
CA PRO A 957 17.00 -36.93 -13.80
C PRO A 957 18.25 -36.34 -14.48
N PRO A 958 18.98 -37.12 -15.29
CA PRO A 958 19.93 -36.54 -16.22
C PRO A 958 19.15 -35.67 -17.21
N ALA A 959 19.73 -34.53 -17.60
CA ALA A 959 19.15 -33.70 -18.65
C ALA A 959 19.01 -34.51 -19.95
N GLY A 960 17.79 -34.55 -20.51
CA GLY A 960 17.59 -34.75 -21.94
C GLY A 960 17.18 -36.13 -22.45
N TYR A 961 16.22 -36.84 -21.84
CA TYR A 961 15.56 -37.96 -22.54
C TYR A 961 14.06 -38.18 -22.29
N PHE A 962 13.43 -37.48 -21.34
CA PHE A 962 11.96 -37.52 -21.17
C PHE A 962 11.22 -36.46 -22.01
N ASP A 963 11.95 -35.47 -22.54
CA ASP A 963 11.40 -34.38 -23.37
C ASP A 963 11.23 -34.78 -24.85
N GLN A 964 11.60 -36.02 -25.23
CA GLN A 964 11.64 -36.47 -26.64
C GLN A 964 10.84 -37.74 -26.91
N VAL A 965 9.56 -37.74 -26.48
CA VAL A 965 8.48 -38.65 -26.91
C VAL A 965 8.39 -39.97 -26.14
N VAL A 966 7.38 -40.07 -25.25
CA VAL A 966 6.19 -40.92 -25.43
C VAL A 966 5.07 -40.19 -24.69
N TYR A 967 4.14 -39.58 -25.41
CA TYR A 967 2.92 -39.10 -24.79
C TYR A 967 2.26 -40.28 -24.09
N ALA A 968 2.14 -40.26 -22.75
CA ALA A 968 1.31 -41.26 -22.07
C ALA A 968 -0.13 -41.24 -22.64
N PHE A 969 -0.54 -40.07 -23.15
CA PHE A 969 -1.83 -39.81 -23.79
C PHE A 969 -1.68 -38.82 -24.96
N PRO A 970 -2.29 -39.07 -26.14
CA PRO A 970 -2.16 -38.19 -27.30
C PRO A 970 -2.51 -36.71 -27.04
N PRO A 971 -1.90 -35.75 -27.77
CA PRO A 971 -2.33 -34.36 -27.77
C PRO A 971 -3.83 -34.23 -28.03
N ALA A 972 -4.50 -33.32 -27.31
CA ALA A 972 -5.95 -33.27 -27.24
C ALA A 972 -6.54 -31.86 -27.21
N ALA A 973 -5.77 -30.78 -27.07
CA ALA A 973 -6.33 -29.42 -27.03
C ALA A 973 -5.32 -28.37 -27.47
N ARG A 974 -5.81 -27.17 -27.82
CA ARG A 974 -4.99 -25.95 -27.87
C ARG A 974 -5.34 -25.04 -26.69
N VAL A 975 -4.33 -24.41 -26.07
CA VAL A 975 -4.53 -23.63 -24.84
C VAL A 975 -3.88 -22.26 -24.95
N TRP A 976 -4.58 -21.22 -24.48
CA TRP A 976 -4.03 -19.87 -24.32
C TRP A 976 -4.33 -19.30 -22.94
N PHE A 977 -3.41 -18.48 -22.46
CA PHE A 977 -3.57 -17.68 -21.25
C PHE A 977 -3.53 -16.20 -21.61
N GLY A 978 -4.47 -15.42 -21.10
CA GLY A 978 -4.41 -13.96 -21.07
C GLY A 978 -4.42 -13.46 -19.64
N TRP A 979 -3.52 -12.57 -19.21
CA TRP A 979 -3.57 -12.00 -17.87
C TRP A 979 -2.98 -10.59 -17.85
N GLU A 980 -3.29 -9.83 -16.81
CA GLU A 980 -2.70 -8.51 -16.62
C GLU A 980 -1.79 -8.49 -15.39
N GLU A 981 -0.56 -8.01 -15.58
CA GLU A 981 0.45 -8.00 -14.52
C GLU A 981 0.31 -6.78 -13.63
N ARG A 982 0.25 -7.03 -12.32
CA ARG A 982 0.34 -6.00 -11.28
C ARG A 982 1.75 -5.43 -11.22
N ARG A 983 1.94 -4.15 -11.54
CA ARG A 983 3.26 -3.50 -11.58
C ARG A 983 3.38 -2.41 -10.51
N PRO A 984 4.58 -2.19 -9.96
CA PRO A 984 4.81 -1.08 -9.04
C PRO A 984 4.61 0.26 -9.76
N LEU A 985 4.35 1.32 -8.98
CA LEU A 985 4.18 2.70 -9.47
C LEU A 985 3.00 2.87 -10.43
N THR A 986 1.88 2.21 -10.14
CA THR A 986 0.64 2.33 -10.90
C THR A 986 -0.52 2.62 -9.97
N ALA A 987 -1.47 3.44 -10.41
CA ALA A 987 -2.73 3.63 -9.70
C ALA A 987 -3.92 3.80 -10.63
N LEU A 988 -5.09 3.44 -10.11
CA LEU A 988 -6.38 3.71 -10.71
C LEU A 988 -7.17 4.62 -9.79
N VAL A 989 -7.52 5.80 -10.28
CA VAL A 989 -8.53 6.64 -9.64
C VAL A 989 -9.89 6.15 -10.14
N ARG A 990 -10.74 5.69 -9.22
CA ARG A 990 -12.09 5.23 -9.52
C ARG A 990 -13.12 6.18 -8.93
N LEU A 991 -13.87 6.84 -9.81
CA LEU A 991 -15.02 7.64 -9.42
C LEU A 991 -16.22 6.72 -9.21
N ARG A 992 -16.93 6.88 -8.09
CA ARG A 992 -18.16 6.14 -7.81
C ARG A 992 -19.30 6.69 -8.64
N GLU A 993 -20.09 5.80 -9.22
CA GLU A 993 -21.38 6.15 -9.83
C GLU A 993 -22.38 6.54 -8.72
N ARG A 994 -23.20 7.55 -8.98
CA ARG A 994 -24.30 7.97 -8.08
C ARG A 994 -25.58 7.19 -8.33
N PHE A 995 -25.70 6.60 -9.51
CA PHE A 995 -26.79 5.73 -9.95
C PHE A 995 -26.26 4.87 -11.09
N ALA A 996 -26.83 3.68 -11.26
CA ALA A 996 -26.36 2.72 -12.25
C ALA A 996 -26.38 3.30 -13.68
N GLY A 997 -25.27 3.16 -14.40
CA GLY A 997 -25.15 3.62 -15.79
C GLY A 997 -24.97 5.12 -15.96
N GLU A 998 -24.59 5.82 -14.88
CA GLU A 998 -24.21 7.23 -14.94
C GLU A 998 -23.06 7.46 -15.94
N SER A 999 -23.12 8.58 -16.66
CA SER A 999 -22.00 9.10 -17.43
C SER A 999 -21.64 10.51 -16.96
N LEU A 1000 -20.35 10.84 -17.02
CA LEU A 1000 -19.86 12.19 -16.68
C LEU A 1000 -19.65 13.00 -17.96
N ASP A 1001 -19.92 14.30 -17.88
CA ASP A 1001 -19.59 15.23 -18.97
C ASP A 1001 -18.08 15.13 -19.30
N PRO A 1002 -17.70 14.98 -20.58
CA PRO A 1002 -16.30 14.89 -20.99
C PRO A 1002 -15.41 16.02 -20.45
N VAL A 1003 -15.95 17.24 -20.30
CA VAL A 1003 -15.22 18.39 -19.74
C VAL A 1003 -14.83 18.16 -18.28
N VAL A 1004 -15.71 17.54 -17.50
CA VAL A 1004 -15.43 17.17 -16.09
C VAL A 1004 -14.37 16.07 -16.04
N VAL A 1005 -14.48 15.06 -16.91
CA VAL A 1005 -13.49 13.97 -17.00
C VAL A 1005 -12.11 14.51 -17.37
N ASP A 1006 -12.03 15.39 -18.37
CA ASP A 1006 -10.76 15.99 -18.80
C ASP A 1006 -10.16 16.89 -17.71
N ARG A 1007 -10.99 17.63 -16.98
CA ARG A 1007 -10.53 18.44 -15.84
C ARG A 1007 -9.92 17.58 -14.74
N VAL A 1008 -10.61 16.53 -14.32
CA VAL A 1008 -10.10 15.58 -13.31
C VAL A 1008 -8.80 14.97 -13.80
N TRP A 1009 -8.74 14.54 -15.06
CA TRP A 1009 -7.54 13.99 -15.67
C TRP A 1009 -6.37 14.98 -15.66
N GLN A 1010 -6.57 16.24 -16.04
CA GLN A 1010 -5.53 17.26 -15.99
C GLN A 1010 -5.02 17.49 -14.55
N GLY A 1011 -5.92 17.55 -13.57
CA GLY A 1011 -5.53 17.65 -12.16
C GLY A 1011 -4.67 16.47 -11.71
N ILE A 1012 -5.07 15.24 -12.05
CA ILE A 1012 -4.26 14.02 -11.81
C ILE A 1012 -2.85 14.16 -12.39
N GLN A 1013 -2.74 14.63 -13.64
CA GLN A 1013 -1.45 14.80 -14.31
C GLN A 1013 -0.54 15.83 -13.64
N GLN A 1014 -1.10 16.83 -12.93
CA GLN A 1014 -0.33 17.86 -12.23
C GLN A 1014 0.28 17.37 -10.91
N VAL A 1015 -0.37 16.43 -10.22
CA VAL A 1015 0.07 15.99 -8.88
C VAL A 1015 0.66 14.60 -8.83
N ARG A 1016 0.48 13.78 -9.87
CA ARG A 1016 1.10 12.45 -9.91
C ARG A 1016 2.63 12.59 -9.97
N PRO A 1017 3.40 11.70 -9.32
CA PRO A 1017 4.85 11.70 -9.47
C PRO A 1017 5.28 11.37 -10.89
N ALA A 1018 6.43 11.90 -11.30
CA ALA A 1018 7.10 11.48 -12.52
C ALA A 1018 7.37 9.96 -12.46
N GLY A 1019 6.99 9.25 -13.53
CA GLY A 1019 7.15 7.79 -13.62
C GLY A 1019 5.98 6.94 -13.09
N VAL A 1020 5.06 7.52 -12.31
CA VAL A 1020 3.84 6.80 -11.88
C VAL A 1020 2.78 6.86 -12.96
N ARG A 1021 2.26 5.71 -13.37
CA ARG A 1021 1.18 5.60 -14.36
C ARG A 1021 -0.17 5.61 -13.65
N VAL A 1022 -1.07 6.49 -14.07
CA VAL A 1022 -2.39 6.63 -13.46
C VAL A 1022 -3.47 6.36 -14.52
N LEU A 1023 -4.49 5.61 -14.14
CA LEU A 1023 -5.72 5.40 -14.91
C LEU A 1023 -6.87 6.13 -14.22
N LEU A 1024 -7.88 6.53 -14.99
CA LEU A 1024 -9.12 7.09 -14.45
C LEU A 1024 -10.31 6.26 -14.93
N ALA A 1025 -11.15 5.82 -14.00
CA ALA A 1025 -12.38 5.08 -14.26
C ALA A 1025 -13.61 5.76 -13.62
N LEU A 1026 -14.76 5.56 -14.25
CA LEU A 1026 -16.09 5.78 -13.67
C LEU A 1026 -16.74 4.40 -13.52
N GLY A 1027 -17.09 4.01 -12.30
CA GLY A 1027 -17.50 2.63 -12.02
C GLY A 1027 -16.40 1.65 -12.43
N GLU A 1028 -16.75 0.61 -13.20
CA GLU A 1028 -15.78 -0.37 -13.75
C GLU A 1028 -15.20 0.01 -15.12
N THR A 1029 -15.61 1.15 -15.67
CA THR A 1029 -15.22 1.58 -17.02
C THR A 1029 -14.06 2.56 -16.96
N ILE A 1030 -12.92 2.19 -17.55
CA ILE A 1030 -11.77 3.11 -17.70
C ILE A 1030 -12.10 4.17 -18.76
N VAL A 1031 -12.06 5.44 -18.37
CA VAL A 1031 -12.38 6.60 -19.23
C VAL A 1031 -11.13 7.35 -19.73
N ARG A 1032 -9.97 7.22 -19.07
CA ARG A 1032 -8.67 7.76 -19.51
C ARG A 1032 -7.50 6.85 -19.09
N GLY A 1033 -6.40 6.90 -19.86
CA GLY A 1033 -5.10 6.28 -19.52
C GLY A 1033 -4.77 4.93 -20.19
N LYS A 1034 -5.71 4.27 -20.88
CA LYS A 1034 -5.45 2.98 -21.59
C LYS A 1034 -4.52 3.10 -22.81
N GLN A 1035 -4.51 4.24 -23.52
CA GLN A 1035 -3.81 4.39 -24.80
C GLN A 1035 -2.29 4.68 -24.67
N ASP A 1036 -1.82 5.08 -23.50
CA ASP A 1036 -0.37 5.28 -23.23
C ASP A 1036 0.36 3.95 -22.91
N ALA A 1037 -0.36 2.82 -22.98
CA ALA A 1037 0.12 1.47 -22.73
C ALA A 1037 0.24 0.63 -24.01
N ALA A 1038 0.60 1.25 -25.15
CA ALA A 1038 1.03 0.48 -26.31
C ALA A 1038 2.23 -0.42 -25.93
N PRO A 1039 2.29 -1.66 -26.42
CA PRO A 1039 3.42 -2.54 -26.15
C PRO A 1039 4.66 -1.93 -26.81
N GLN A 1040 5.65 -1.54 -26.00
CA GLN A 1040 7.04 -1.51 -26.43
C GLN A 1040 7.66 -2.87 -26.16
#